data_AF-A0A9R0DGP5-F1
#
_entry.id   AF-A0A9R0DGP5-F1
#
_cell.length_a   1.000
_cell.length_b   1.000
_cell.length_c   1.000
_cell.angle_alpha   90.00
_cell.angle_beta   90.00
_cell.angle_gamma   90.00
#
_symmetry.space_group_name_H-M   'P 1'
#
loop_
_entity.id
_entity.type
_entity.pdbx_description
1 polymer ?
#
loop_
_entity_poly.entity_id
_entity_poly.type
_entity_poly.pdbx_seq_one_letter_code
_entity_poly.pdbx_strand_id
1 'polypeptide(L)'
;MKTVDILEGSDPRVATCRGRLQTRRCQLNQEINKELRLRAGAENLFKATTNRKLRETVALELSFVNSNLQLLKEQLAELNSSVELYQSDSGKECVMPMIPLGLKETKEVDFREPFKDFILEHYSEDAAAYEDAISDFMDMRQAMRTPVRSSAGVALLFKYYNQLYFIERRFFPPDRSLGVYFEWFDSLTGVPSCQRTVAFEKACVLFNIAGIYTQLGAKQDRSTCSGLDGGVEAWLRAAGALRYVLDNFTNAPSVDLAADTLLVLAALMTAQARECLFEKLQLQAGEAVPELRRAPDLCLDLAHEAAHLAHTYRQLYDKMQSEGVFNYVPYSWVSLVHVKTEFYKALAHQYCATGLLNMPASSRSPSRLASLYDADTHLDNGSSISPTLKDADVDWIALGRAHLAEALTLYEEALRLQRMCRELRGKEAISLVVRAQLERAARERGAGAAHNDNDANDFTDLIDAPNVQPSSKFQLALTQPDFAQHRVEDLFKSLGPIAIFSAKRHWSAPRLVQLQKYRDGSRRIERPRNGNVEDYEETRNGKHRSEKRDRSEDNSTYYNQIIRSDEKYSNEYEKKKLHRVTKQNGVYINSYNNNNYEYHPKVLDYDTQNEYKIKEGKLENGVKECNGKVKNGRRKDPLRRAASEYNVSNAKNEDEGFGFSVRGDAPVVIAGVEPNSLADIGGMREGDFIISIGDTDVKWSSHDEVVRLIQEAGDTLTMKLATPMDKSCLKASPETPRQSNSNQGSVSAASTASSGSTAVTARSSARRAPSWNPFRRHTTRDNSSHRGSHTSNIIFR
;
A
#
# COMPACT_ATOMS: atom_id res chain seq x y z
N MET A 1 5.74 16.98 26.60
CA MET A 1 4.94 17.09 25.35
C MET A 1 5.79 17.74 24.26
N LYS A 2 6.00 17.05 23.14
CA LYS A 2 6.08 17.71 21.84
C LYS A 2 4.75 17.40 21.16
N THR A 3 4.01 18.39 20.71
CA THR A 3 2.89 18.14 19.80
C THR A 3 3.45 17.49 18.55
N VAL A 4 2.88 16.37 18.13
CA VAL A 4 3.12 15.88 16.77
C VAL A 4 2.53 16.91 15.82
N ASP A 5 3.27 17.30 14.77
CA ASP A 5 2.71 18.10 13.67
C ASP A 5 1.73 17.24 12.88
N ILE A 6 0.50 17.12 13.42
CA ILE A 6 -0.66 16.55 12.75
C ILE A 6 -0.95 17.47 11.55
N LEU A 7 -0.71 16.94 10.35
CA LEU A 7 -1.06 17.65 9.13
C LEU A 7 -2.58 17.63 9.01
N GLU A 8 -3.22 18.76 9.27
CA GLU A 8 -4.68 18.90 9.16
C GLU A 8 -5.17 18.56 7.74
N GLY A 9 -6.37 17.97 7.67
CA GLY A 9 -7.11 17.84 6.41
C GLY A 9 -7.59 19.20 5.93
N SER A 10 -8.07 19.28 4.68
CA SER A 10 -8.80 20.47 4.22
C SER A 10 -10.10 20.63 5.01
N ASP A 11 -10.31 21.79 5.62
CA ASP A 11 -11.55 22.13 6.34
C ASP A 11 -12.78 21.89 5.44
N PRO A 12 -13.70 20.97 5.81
CA PRO A 12 -14.89 20.66 5.03
C PRO A 12 -15.87 21.85 4.90
N ARG A 13 -15.73 22.90 5.71
CA ARG A 13 -16.53 24.14 5.61
C ARG A 13 -16.06 25.04 4.46
N VAL A 14 -14.81 24.90 3.99
CA VAL A 14 -14.30 25.65 2.84
C VAL A 14 -14.87 25.05 1.54
N ALA A 15 -16.10 25.47 1.23
CA ALA A 15 -16.94 24.95 0.15
C ALA A 15 -16.47 25.36 -1.28
N THR A 16 -15.20 25.08 -1.59
CA THR A 16 -14.61 25.18 -2.94
C THR A 16 -15.38 24.36 -3.96
N CYS A 17 -15.29 24.69 -5.24
CA CYS A 17 -15.95 23.92 -6.30
C CYS A 17 -15.52 22.43 -6.30
N ARG A 18 -14.24 22.15 -6.00
CA ARG A 18 -13.69 20.77 -5.80
C ARG A 18 -14.31 20.07 -4.58
N GLY A 19 -14.54 20.81 -3.48
CA GLY A 19 -15.26 20.32 -2.31
C GLY A 19 -16.74 20.02 -2.62
N ARG A 20 -17.44 20.91 -3.33
CA ARG A 20 -18.84 20.70 -3.73
C ARG A 20 -19.03 19.47 -4.62
N LEU A 21 -18.12 19.24 -5.58
CA LEU A 21 -18.10 18.02 -6.39
C LEU A 21 -17.94 16.78 -5.50
N GLN A 22 -16.99 16.81 -4.57
CA GLN A 22 -16.76 15.72 -3.61
C GLN A 22 -18.00 15.42 -2.75
N THR A 23 -18.66 16.45 -2.21
CA THR A 23 -19.87 16.29 -1.40
C THR A 23 -21.03 15.69 -2.21
N ARG A 24 -21.26 16.17 -3.44
CA ARG A 24 -22.30 15.60 -4.33
C ARG A 24 -22.00 14.16 -4.71
N ARG A 25 -20.73 13.81 -4.92
CA ARG A 25 -20.32 12.43 -5.20
C ARG A 25 -20.51 11.52 -3.98
N CYS A 26 -20.20 11.99 -2.78
CA CYS A 26 -20.46 11.29 -1.52
C CYS A 26 -21.96 11.04 -1.29
N GLN A 27 -22.83 11.99 -1.67
CA GLN A 27 -24.29 11.80 -1.65
C GLN A 27 -24.73 10.69 -2.61
N LEU A 28 -24.29 10.71 -3.88
CA LEU A 28 -24.57 9.63 -4.84
C LEU A 28 -24.03 8.27 -4.37
N ASN A 29 -22.84 8.22 -3.78
CA ASN A 29 -22.26 6.99 -3.22
C ASN A 29 -23.12 6.39 -2.09
N GLN A 30 -23.74 7.24 -1.26
CA GLN A 30 -24.70 6.81 -0.22
C GLN A 30 -26.01 6.29 -0.82
N GLU A 31 -26.52 6.95 -1.87
CA GLU A 31 -27.72 6.52 -2.60
C GLU A 31 -27.50 5.19 -3.35
N ILE A 32 -26.37 5.03 -4.05
CA ILE A 32 -25.96 3.77 -4.69
C ILE A 32 -25.86 2.65 -3.65
N ASN A 33 -25.25 2.91 -2.48
CA ASN A 33 -25.15 1.95 -1.36
C ASN A 33 -26.53 1.58 -0.78
N LYS A 34 -27.48 2.53 -0.74
CA LYS A 34 -28.88 2.28 -0.35
C LYS A 34 -29.61 1.40 -1.36
N GLU A 35 -29.58 1.75 -2.65
CA GLU A 35 -30.26 0.98 -3.70
C GLU A 35 -29.65 -0.42 -3.87
N LEU A 36 -28.33 -0.58 -3.73
CA LEU A 36 -27.67 -1.90 -3.67
C LEU A 36 -28.20 -2.78 -2.51
N ARG A 37 -28.43 -2.18 -1.33
CA ARG A 37 -29.01 -2.92 -0.18
C ARG A 37 -30.48 -3.27 -0.40
N LEU A 38 -31.27 -2.38 -0.99
CA LEU A 38 -32.65 -2.68 -1.41
C LEU A 38 -32.69 -3.81 -2.44
N ARG A 39 -31.81 -3.76 -3.44
CA ARG A 39 -31.65 -4.81 -4.46
C ARG A 39 -31.33 -6.16 -3.83
N ALA A 40 -30.34 -6.21 -2.93
CA ALA A 40 -29.96 -7.46 -2.26
C ALA A 40 -31.11 -8.02 -1.39
N GLY A 41 -31.87 -7.16 -0.71
CA GLY A 41 -33.09 -7.55 0.01
C GLY A 41 -34.15 -8.13 -0.91
N ALA A 42 -34.47 -7.44 -2.01
CA ALA A 42 -35.44 -7.89 -3.01
C ALA A 42 -35.02 -9.21 -3.68
N GLU A 43 -33.74 -9.34 -4.08
CA GLU A 43 -33.21 -10.59 -4.63
C GLU A 43 -33.34 -11.77 -3.65
N ASN A 44 -33.03 -11.56 -2.36
CA ASN A 44 -33.14 -12.60 -1.35
C ASN A 44 -34.60 -12.98 -1.08
N LEU A 45 -35.50 -12.00 -1.01
CA LEU A 45 -36.94 -12.24 -0.89
C LEU A 45 -37.50 -12.98 -2.12
N PHE A 46 -37.06 -12.65 -3.33
CA PHE A 46 -37.43 -13.35 -4.57
C PHE A 46 -36.96 -14.82 -4.58
N LYS A 47 -35.74 -15.07 -4.08
CA LYS A 47 -35.17 -16.42 -3.95
C LYS A 47 -35.90 -17.25 -2.89
N ALA A 48 -36.31 -16.63 -1.77
CA ALA A 48 -37.04 -17.29 -0.67
C ALA A 48 -38.55 -17.48 -0.93
N THR A 49 -39.17 -16.65 -1.77
CA THR A 49 -40.62 -16.62 -1.97
C THR A 49 -41.12 -17.72 -2.92
N THR A 50 -42.03 -18.55 -2.39
CA THR A 50 -42.81 -19.54 -3.15
C THR A 50 -44.17 -19.02 -3.65
N ASN A 51 -44.72 -17.96 -3.03
CA ASN A 51 -45.98 -17.35 -3.46
C ASN A 51 -45.80 -16.60 -4.78
N ARG A 52 -46.44 -17.09 -5.85
CA ARG A 52 -46.36 -16.53 -7.20
C ARG A 52 -46.66 -15.03 -7.26
N LYS A 53 -47.74 -14.55 -6.62
CA LYS A 53 -48.13 -13.13 -6.68
C LYS A 53 -47.07 -12.24 -6.06
N LEU A 54 -46.59 -12.59 -4.86
CA LEU A 54 -45.52 -11.85 -4.19
C LEU A 54 -44.21 -11.89 -5.00
N ARG A 55 -43.91 -13.02 -5.65
CA ARG A 55 -42.75 -13.16 -6.53
C ARG A 55 -42.84 -12.28 -7.79
N GLU A 56 -44.03 -12.14 -8.36
CA GLU A 56 -44.31 -11.20 -9.47
C GLU A 56 -44.17 -9.74 -9.01
N THR A 57 -44.67 -9.37 -7.82
CA THR A 57 -44.45 -8.03 -7.22
C THR A 57 -42.97 -7.74 -6.98
N VAL A 58 -42.22 -8.66 -6.36
CA VAL A 58 -40.79 -8.47 -6.06
C VAL A 58 -39.94 -8.40 -7.34
N ALA A 59 -40.38 -9.03 -8.44
CA ALA A 59 -39.72 -8.86 -9.75
C ALA A 59 -39.87 -7.42 -10.29
N LEU A 60 -41.04 -6.80 -10.11
CA LEU A 60 -41.29 -5.41 -10.51
C LEU A 60 -40.47 -4.43 -9.65
N GLU A 61 -40.47 -4.60 -8.33
CA GLU A 61 -39.61 -3.82 -7.41
C GLU A 61 -38.12 -3.96 -7.76
N LEU A 62 -37.68 -5.19 -8.07
CA LEU A 62 -36.30 -5.45 -8.50
C LEU A 62 -35.96 -4.76 -9.83
N SER A 63 -36.91 -4.63 -10.77
CA SER A 63 -36.69 -3.88 -12.01
C SER A 63 -36.60 -2.36 -11.76
N PHE A 64 -37.45 -1.82 -10.87
CA PHE A 64 -37.42 -0.40 -10.47
C PHE A 64 -36.10 -0.05 -9.77
N VAL A 65 -35.66 -0.84 -8.79
CA VAL A 65 -34.38 -0.62 -8.08
C VAL A 65 -33.18 -0.72 -9.04
N ASN A 66 -33.19 -1.64 -10.01
CA ASN A 66 -32.14 -1.68 -11.03
C ASN A 66 -32.15 -0.45 -11.95
N SER A 67 -33.32 0.08 -12.30
CA SER A 67 -33.45 1.33 -13.08
C SER A 67 -32.91 2.54 -12.30
N ASN A 68 -33.24 2.66 -11.01
CA ASN A 68 -32.72 3.73 -10.14
C ASN A 68 -31.19 3.64 -10.00
N LEU A 69 -30.67 2.42 -9.79
CA LEU A 69 -29.24 2.17 -9.65
C LEU A 69 -28.47 2.49 -10.94
N GLN A 70 -29.07 2.26 -12.12
CA GLN A 70 -28.50 2.68 -13.40
C GLN A 70 -28.46 4.20 -13.53
N LEU A 71 -29.56 4.90 -13.21
CA LEU A 71 -29.61 6.37 -13.23
C LEU A 71 -28.58 7.00 -12.29
N LEU A 72 -28.39 6.46 -11.08
CA LEU A 72 -27.39 6.94 -10.12
C LEU A 72 -25.95 6.74 -10.62
N LYS A 73 -25.67 5.62 -11.32
CA LYS A 73 -24.37 5.40 -11.98
C LYS A 73 -24.11 6.39 -13.11
N GLU A 74 -25.13 6.70 -13.91
CA GLU A 74 -25.02 7.69 -14.99
C GLU A 74 -24.75 9.10 -14.43
N GLN A 75 -25.41 9.48 -13.34
CA GLN A 75 -25.12 10.74 -12.63
C GLN A 75 -23.69 10.76 -12.04
N LEU A 76 -23.20 9.63 -11.52
CA LEU A 76 -21.82 9.51 -11.04
C LEU A 76 -20.80 9.63 -12.19
N ALA A 77 -21.08 9.01 -13.35
CA ALA A 77 -20.26 9.13 -14.55
C ALA A 77 -20.24 10.56 -15.11
N GLU A 78 -21.37 11.29 -15.04
CA GLU A 78 -21.46 12.71 -15.38
C GLU A 78 -20.57 13.57 -14.46
N LEU A 79 -20.57 13.34 -13.14
CA LEU A 79 -19.63 14.01 -12.23
C LEU A 79 -18.16 13.65 -12.53
N ASN A 80 -17.87 12.38 -12.79
CA ASN A 80 -16.52 11.92 -13.17
C ASN A 80 -16.07 12.45 -14.55
N SER A 81 -16.98 13.01 -15.37
CA SER A 81 -16.66 13.71 -16.63
C SER A 81 -16.34 15.21 -16.46
N SER A 82 -16.45 15.75 -15.24
CA SER A 82 -16.23 17.19 -14.94
C SER A 82 -14.74 17.54 -14.76
N VAL A 83 -13.91 17.18 -15.75
CA VAL A 83 -12.44 17.28 -15.67
C VAL A 83 -11.91 18.71 -15.65
N GLU A 84 -12.69 19.68 -16.13
CA GLU A 84 -12.32 21.11 -16.24
C GLU A 84 -11.93 21.68 -14.87
N LEU A 85 -12.64 21.22 -13.83
CA LEU A 85 -12.45 21.62 -12.44
C LEU A 85 -11.03 21.34 -11.89
N TYR A 86 -10.21 20.56 -12.59
CA TYR A 86 -8.85 20.20 -12.19
C TYR A 86 -7.75 20.74 -13.11
N GLN A 87 -8.10 21.40 -14.21
CA GLN A 87 -7.12 22.00 -15.12
C GLN A 87 -6.48 23.26 -14.49
N SER A 88 -5.49 23.86 -15.15
CA SER A 88 -4.95 25.16 -14.73
C SER A 88 -5.85 26.32 -15.20
N ASP A 89 -6.09 27.27 -14.31
CA ASP A 89 -6.78 28.54 -14.58
C ASP A 89 -5.85 29.62 -15.19
N SER A 90 -4.56 29.33 -15.40
CA SER A 90 -3.53 30.33 -15.78
C SER A 90 -3.40 30.62 -17.29
N GLY A 91 -3.94 29.75 -18.14
CA GLY A 91 -3.80 29.84 -19.60
C GLY A 91 -4.72 30.89 -20.23
N LYS A 92 -4.16 31.73 -21.11
CA LYS A 92 -4.96 32.57 -22.05
C LYS A 92 -5.49 31.78 -23.25
N GLU A 93 -4.85 30.66 -23.57
CA GLU A 93 -5.24 29.76 -24.66
C GLU A 93 -5.87 28.48 -24.08
N CYS A 94 -6.86 27.92 -24.78
CA CYS A 94 -7.41 26.61 -24.43
C CYS A 94 -6.39 25.50 -24.71
N VAL A 95 -6.34 24.49 -23.85
CA VAL A 95 -5.47 23.31 -23.98
C VAL A 95 -6.28 22.02 -23.89
N MET A 96 -5.81 20.95 -24.55
CA MET A 96 -6.50 19.67 -24.62
C MET A 96 -6.65 19.06 -23.19
N PRO A 97 -7.86 18.85 -22.64
CA PRO A 97 -8.02 18.55 -21.21
C PRO A 97 -7.39 17.23 -20.79
N MET A 98 -6.82 17.22 -19.60
CA MET A 98 -6.26 16.03 -18.93
C MET A 98 -7.32 15.34 -18.07
N ILE A 99 -7.25 14.00 -17.96
CA ILE A 99 -8.12 13.19 -17.10
C ILE A 99 -7.44 12.98 -15.73
N PRO A 100 -7.98 13.56 -14.64
CA PRO A 100 -7.58 13.25 -13.27
C PRO A 100 -8.41 12.08 -12.72
N LEU A 101 -7.90 11.39 -11.70
CA LEU A 101 -8.65 10.42 -10.93
C LEU A 101 -9.36 11.08 -9.75
N GLY A 102 -10.62 10.71 -9.53
CA GLY A 102 -11.30 10.97 -8.26
C GLY A 102 -10.66 10.16 -7.14
N LEU A 103 -10.61 10.71 -5.92
CA LEU A 103 -10.16 9.95 -4.75
C LEU A 103 -11.15 8.83 -4.41
N LYS A 104 -10.76 7.81 -3.66
CA LYS A 104 -11.66 6.90 -2.95
C LYS A 104 -12.14 7.56 -1.64
N GLU A 105 -13.37 7.29 -1.25
CA GLU A 105 -13.98 7.76 0.00
C GLU A 105 -14.05 6.61 1.03
N THR A 106 -13.98 6.93 2.31
CA THR A 106 -14.17 5.95 3.41
C THR A 106 -15.06 6.51 4.51
N LYS A 107 -15.78 5.60 5.19
CA LYS A 107 -16.54 5.93 6.40
C LYS A 107 -15.62 6.17 7.59
N GLU A 108 -16.19 6.71 8.64
CA GLU A 108 -15.55 6.75 9.96
C GLU A 108 -15.46 5.32 10.51
N VAL A 109 -14.37 5.05 11.22
CA VAL A 109 -14.07 3.77 11.84
C VAL A 109 -13.58 4.11 13.23
N ASP A 110 -14.28 3.60 14.25
CA ASP A 110 -13.84 3.74 15.62
C ASP A 110 -12.84 2.64 15.96
N PHE A 111 -11.72 3.03 16.58
CA PHE A 111 -10.67 2.14 17.05
C PHE A 111 -10.57 2.15 18.58
N ARG A 112 -11.30 3.03 19.27
CA ARG A 112 -11.10 3.36 20.69
C ARG A 112 -11.31 2.14 21.58
N GLU A 113 -12.52 1.59 21.62
CA GLU A 113 -12.80 0.42 22.44
C GLU A 113 -12.07 -0.85 21.91
N PRO A 114 -12.01 -1.15 20.59
CA PRO A 114 -11.23 -2.29 20.07
C PRO A 114 -9.72 -2.26 20.39
N PHE A 115 -9.10 -1.08 20.50
CA PHE A 115 -7.70 -0.96 20.90
C PHE A 115 -7.54 -1.01 22.42
N LYS A 116 -8.46 -0.44 23.20
CA LYS A 116 -8.47 -0.55 24.67
C LYS A 116 -8.59 -2.00 25.14
N ASP A 117 -9.58 -2.72 24.61
CA ASP A 117 -9.78 -4.14 24.90
C ASP A 117 -8.52 -4.94 24.58
N PHE A 118 -7.85 -4.65 23.45
CA PHE A 118 -6.63 -5.34 23.06
C PHE A 118 -5.41 -4.95 23.90
N ILE A 119 -5.28 -3.70 24.37
CA ILE A 119 -4.22 -3.29 25.30
C ILE A 119 -4.38 -4.00 26.64
N LEU A 120 -5.60 -4.00 27.18
CA LEU A 120 -5.92 -4.63 28.46
C LEU A 120 -5.75 -6.16 28.41
N GLU A 121 -6.23 -6.82 27.35
CA GLU A 121 -6.22 -8.29 27.26
C GLU A 121 -4.89 -8.85 26.76
N HIS A 122 -4.30 -8.27 25.70
CA HIS A 122 -3.09 -8.81 25.06
C HIS A 122 -1.81 -8.29 25.70
N TYR A 123 -1.72 -6.99 25.99
CA TYR A 123 -0.53 -6.39 26.61
C TYR A 123 -0.57 -6.41 28.14
N SER A 124 -1.76 -6.55 28.75
CA SER A 124 -1.95 -6.45 30.21
C SER A 124 -1.50 -5.10 30.79
N GLU A 125 -1.62 -4.03 30.00
CA GLU A 125 -1.35 -2.64 30.42
C GLU A 125 -2.67 -1.88 30.61
N ASP A 126 -2.63 -0.77 31.36
CA ASP A 126 -3.79 0.11 31.51
C ASP A 126 -4.03 0.87 30.19
N ALA A 127 -5.19 0.61 29.58
CA ALA A 127 -5.59 1.23 28.34
C ALA A 127 -5.82 2.74 28.45
N ALA A 128 -6.10 3.28 29.65
CA ALA A 128 -6.26 4.72 29.85
C ALA A 128 -4.96 5.51 29.60
N ALA A 129 -3.79 4.87 29.80
CA ALA A 129 -2.48 5.46 29.49
C ALA A 129 -2.24 5.66 27.98
N TYR A 130 -3.13 5.15 27.12
CA TYR A 130 -3.02 5.18 25.67
C TYR A 130 -4.14 5.99 24.97
N GLU A 131 -5.03 6.65 25.72
CA GLU A 131 -6.17 7.41 25.16
C GLU A 131 -5.71 8.48 24.14
N ASP A 132 -4.62 9.21 24.45
CA ASP A 132 -4.03 10.22 23.58
C ASP A 132 -3.50 9.61 22.27
N ALA A 133 -2.76 8.50 22.35
CA ALA A 133 -2.21 7.80 21.19
C ALA A 133 -3.29 7.18 20.29
N ILE A 134 -4.42 6.79 20.89
CA ILE A 134 -5.63 6.37 20.18
C ILE A 134 -6.27 7.58 19.47
N SER A 135 -6.38 8.73 20.14
CA SER A 135 -6.92 9.95 19.50
C SER A 135 -6.02 10.41 18.34
N ASP A 136 -4.72 10.58 18.55
CA ASP A 136 -3.75 10.97 17.51
C ASP A 136 -3.87 10.10 16.23
N PHE A 137 -4.11 8.79 16.39
CA PHE A 137 -4.33 7.88 15.26
C PHE A 137 -5.71 8.07 14.60
N MET A 138 -6.77 8.23 15.39
CA MET A 138 -8.13 8.50 14.88
C MET A 138 -8.21 9.85 14.17
N ASP A 139 -7.58 10.88 14.72
CA ASP A 139 -7.52 12.25 14.18
C ASP A 139 -6.66 12.30 12.90
N MET A 140 -5.54 11.57 12.85
CA MET A 140 -4.77 11.37 11.60
C MET A 140 -5.61 10.65 10.53
N ARG A 141 -6.41 9.65 10.90
CA ARG A 141 -7.34 8.99 9.95
C ARG A 141 -8.45 9.94 9.51
N GLN A 142 -8.97 10.80 10.40
CA GLN A 142 -10.02 11.75 10.07
C GLN A 142 -9.49 12.82 9.10
N ALA A 143 -8.29 13.35 9.34
CA ALA A 143 -7.61 14.29 8.45
C ALA A 143 -7.39 13.70 7.04
N MET A 144 -6.96 12.44 6.93
CA MET A 144 -6.67 11.81 5.64
C MET A 144 -7.92 11.45 4.81
N ARG A 145 -9.13 11.58 5.37
CA ARG A 145 -10.41 11.50 4.62
C ARG A 145 -10.71 12.74 3.78
N THR A 146 -10.17 13.90 4.16
CA THR A 146 -10.26 15.16 3.41
C THR A 146 -8.86 15.71 3.09
N PRO A 147 -8.00 14.98 2.37
CA PRO A 147 -6.62 15.39 2.18
C PRO A 147 -6.54 16.63 1.26
N VAL A 148 -5.67 17.58 1.62
CA VAL A 148 -5.44 18.78 0.82
C VAL A 148 -4.88 18.39 -0.55
N ARG A 149 -5.38 18.99 -1.64
CA ARG A 149 -4.95 18.71 -3.02
C ARG A 149 -3.62 19.40 -3.34
N SER A 150 -2.58 19.02 -2.61
CA SER A 150 -1.23 19.56 -2.60
C SER A 150 -0.23 18.50 -2.14
N SER A 151 1.07 18.82 -2.21
CA SER A 151 2.14 18.01 -1.61
C SER A 151 1.93 17.74 -0.11
N ALA A 152 1.27 18.64 0.63
CA ALA A 152 0.96 18.44 2.05
C ALA A 152 -0.06 17.32 2.29
N GLY A 153 -1.09 17.19 1.45
CA GLY A 153 -2.05 16.07 1.55
C GLY A 153 -1.46 14.74 1.09
N VAL A 154 -0.53 14.75 0.13
CA VAL A 154 0.30 13.58 -0.21
C VAL A 154 1.15 13.15 1.00
N ALA A 155 1.82 14.09 1.66
CA ALA A 155 2.61 13.81 2.86
C ALA A 155 1.76 13.28 4.02
N LEU A 156 0.53 13.80 4.22
CA LEU A 156 -0.44 13.28 5.19
C LEU A 156 -0.83 11.83 4.89
N LEU A 157 -1.18 11.50 3.64
CA LEU A 157 -1.52 10.13 3.25
C LEU A 157 -0.34 9.17 3.44
N PHE A 158 0.89 9.60 3.11
CA PHE A 158 2.09 8.79 3.38
C PHE A 158 2.39 8.62 4.87
N LYS A 159 2.23 9.67 5.70
CA LYS A 159 2.33 9.55 7.17
C LYS A 159 1.34 8.50 7.69
N TYR A 160 0.08 8.56 7.24
CA TYR A 160 -0.95 7.59 7.65
C TYR A 160 -0.64 6.17 7.18
N TYR A 161 -0.24 6.00 5.91
CA TYR A 161 0.20 4.70 5.36
C TYR A 161 1.34 4.08 6.19
N ASN A 162 2.34 4.90 6.54
CA ASN A 162 3.47 4.48 7.36
C ASN A 162 3.04 4.17 8.80
N GLN A 163 2.07 4.90 9.38
CA GLN A 163 1.54 4.58 10.71
C GLN A 163 0.78 3.24 10.72
N LEU A 164 0.10 2.88 9.63
CA LEU A 164 -0.53 1.57 9.48
C LEU A 164 0.46 0.39 9.48
N TYR A 165 1.77 0.59 9.33
CA TYR A 165 2.77 -0.46 9.57
C TYR A 165 2.86 -0.84 11.06
N PHE A 166 2.86 0.15 11.95
CA PHE A 166 2.91 -0.08 13.40
C PHE A 166 1.58 -0.63 13.91
N ILE A 167 0.46 -0.03 13.49
CA ILE A 167 -0.90 -0.43 13.90
C ILE A 167 -1.20 -1.88 13.52
N GLU A 168 -0.92 -2.30 12.28
CA GLU A 168 -1.09 -3.69 11.85
C GLU A 168 -0.34 -4.68 12.74
N ARG A 169 0.92 -4.37 13.08
CA ARG A 169 1.77 -5.24 13.91
C ARG A 169 1.39 -5.22 15.39
N ARG A 170 0.83 -4.13 15.90
CA ARG A 170 0.47 -3.99 17.32
C ARG A 170 -0.94 -4.47 17.65
N PHE A 171 -1.88 -4.40 16.72
CA PHE A 171 -3.31 -4.61 17.00
C PHE A 171 -3.99 -5.70 16.13
N PHE A 172 -3.41 -6.11 15.00
CA PHE A 172 -4.06 -7.05 14.08
C PHE A 172 -3.38 -8.43 14.09
N PRO A 173 -3.74 -9.32 15.04
CA PRO A 173 -3.28 -10.71 15.04
C PRO A 173 -3.85 -11.48 13.83
N PRO A 174 -3.15 -12.53 13.34
CA PRO A 174 -3.60 -13.31 12.18
C PRO A 174 -4.77 -14.27 12.49
N ASP A 175 -4.93 -14.63 13.77
CA ASP A 175 -5.82 -15.67 14.30
C ASP A 175 -7.03 -15.12 15.06
N ARG A 176 -7.02 -13.82 15.43
CA ARG A 176 -8.12 -13.12 16.11
C ARG A 176 -8.62 -11.93 15.28
N SER A 177 -9.91 -11.64 15.42
CA SER A 177 -10.59 -10.52 14.74
C SER A 177 -10.95 -9.44 15.76
N LEU A 178 -10.41 -8.22 15.62
CA LEU A 178 -10.79 -7.08 16.48
C LEU A 178 -12.22 -6.56 16.26
N GLY A 179 -12.90 -6.99 15.19
CA GLY A 179 -14.20 -6.41 14.81
C GLY A 179 -14.12 -5.04 14.14
N VAL A 180 -12.90 -4.54 13.87
CA VAL A 180 -12.65 -3.36 13.02
C VAL A 180 -12.88 -3.73 11.55
N TYR A 181 -13.60 -2.87 10.82
CA TYR A 181 -13.90 -3.02 9.39
C TYR A 181 -13.61 -1.72 8.64
N PHE A 182 -12.85 -1.82 7.55
CA PHE A 182 -12.53 -0.72 6.66
C PHE A 182 -13.51 -0.73 5.48
N GLU A 183 -14.47 0.20 5.45
CA GLU A 183 -15.39 0.40 4.30
C GLU A 183 -14.90 1.56 3.43
N TRP A 184 -14.62 1.26 2.15
CA TRP A 184 -14.26 2.23 1.12
C TRP A 184 -15.21 2.16 -0.06
N PHE A 185 -15.43 3.29 -0.71
CA PHE A 185 -16.16 3.38 -1.96
C PHE A 185 -15.19 3.26 -3.15
N ASP A 186 -15.63 2.56 -4.19
CA ASP A 186 -14.99 2.49 -5.49
C ASP A 186 -15.04 3.87 -6.18
N SER A 187 -13.89 4.38 -6.60
CA SER A 187 -13.70 5.74 -7.13
C SER A 187 -14.35 5.97 -8.50
N LEU A 188 -14.56 4.89 -9.27
CA LEU A 188 -15.14 4.92 -10.62
C LEU A 188 -16.65 4.67 -10.58
N THR A 189 -17.08 3.67 -9.79
CA THR A 189 -18.44 3.10 -9.81
C THR A 189 -19.29 3.42 -8.57
N GLY A 190 -18.70 3.99 -7.51
CA GLY A 190 -19.41 4.36 -6.27
C GLY A 190 -19.85 3.16 -5.41
N VAL A 191 -19.45 1.94 -5.77
CA VAL A 191 -19.83 0.71 -5.05
C VAL A 191 -19.02 0.61 -3.75
N PRO A 192 -19.67 0.38 -2.58
CA PRO A 192 -18.96 0.15 -1.32
C PRO A 192 -18.28 -1.22 -1.30
N SER A 193 -17.10 -1.29 -0.70
CA SER A 193 -16.30 -2.50 -0.47
C SER A 193 -15.77 -2.47 0.96
N CYS A 194 -15.91 -3.58 1.68
CA CYS A 194 -15.65 -3.65 3.12
C CYS A 194 -14.73 -4.85 3.44
N GLN A 195 -13.61 -4.61 4.14
CA GLN A 195 -12.65 -5.64 4.53
C GLN A 195 -12.12 -5.42 5.96
N ARG A 196 -11.64 -6.49 6.60
CA ARG A 196 -10.98 -6.43 7.93
C ARG A 196 -9.46 -6.24 7.85
N THR A 197 -8.87 -6.28 6.66
CA THR A 197 -7.42 -6.32 6.47
C THR A 197 -6.85 -4.90 6.35
N VAL A 198 -5.80 -4.59 7.13
CA VAL A 198 -5.07 -3.32 7.02
C VAL A 198 -4.43 -3.16 5.63
N ALA A 199 -4.16 -4.26 4.91
CA ALA A 199 -3.76 -4.25 3.52
C ALA A 199 -4.78 -3.54 2.59
N PHE A 200 -6.09 -3.64 2.84
CA PHE A 200 -7.10 -2.93 2.04
C PHE A 200 -7.05 -1.42 2.30
N GLU A 201 -6.97 -1.00 3.57
CA GLU A 201 -6.78 0.41 3.95
C GLU A 201 -5.53 0.99 3.26
N LYS A 202 -4.40 0.27 3.32
CA LYS A 202 -3.13 0.63 2.66
C LYS A 202 -3.25 0.78 1.14
N ALA A 203 -3.94 -0.14 0.45
CA ALA A 203 -4.17 -0.04 -0.99
C ALA A 203 -5.02 1.19 -1.36
N CYS A 204 -6.09 1.46 -0.61
CA CYS A 204 -6.95 2.63 -0.82
C CYS A 204 -6.22 3.96 -0.57
N VAL A 205 -5.37 4.03 0.46
CA VAL A 205 -4.54 5.21 0.76
C VAL A 205 -3.52 5.47 -0.36
N LEU A 206 -2.88 4.43 -0.91
CA LEU A 206 -2.00 4.55 -2.08
C LEU A 206 -2.75 5.00 -3.35
N PHE A 207 -3.96 4.50 -3.57
CA PHE A 207 -4.81 4.98 -4.67
C PHE A 207 -5.13 6.47 -4.50
N ASN A 208 -5.38 6.94 -3.27
CA ASN A 208 -5.58 8.37 -3.01
C ASN A 208 -4.32 9.21 -3.23
N ILE A 209 -3.13 8.69 -2.92
CA ILE A 209 -1.85 9.33 -3.25
C ILE A 209 -1.71 9.50 -4.76
N ALA A 210 -1.97 8.44 -5.55
CA ALA A 210 -2.00 8.51 -7.00
C ALA A 210 -3.03 9.56 -7.49
N GLY A 211 -4.24 9.54 -6.92
CA GLY A 211 -5.31 10.48 -7.23
C GLY A 211 -4.92 11.95 -7.02
N ILE A 212 -4.25 12.30 -5.91
CA ILE A 212 -3.77 13.67 -5.71
C ILE A 212 -2.67 14.02 -6.74
N TYR A 213 -1.75 13.11 -7.05
CA TYR A 213 -0.77 13.36 -8.11
C TYR A 213 -1.42 13.63 -9.48
N THR A 214 -2.50 12.91 -9.85
CA THR A 214 -3.23 13.21 -11.10
C THR A 214 -3.90 14.59 -11.10
N GLN A 215 -4.44 15.01 -9.95
CA GLN A 215 -5.07 16.33 -9.78
C GLN A 215 -4.03 17.46 -9.71
N LEU A 216 -2.78 17.16 -9.35
CA LEU A 216 -1.65 18.07 -9.47
C LEU A 216 -1.17 18.18 -10.93
N GLY A 217 -1.00 17.05 -11.62
CA GLY A 217 -0.58 17.03 -13.03
C GLY A 217 -1.53 17.77 -13.97
N ALA A 218 -2.85 17.61 -13.79
CA ALA A 218 -3.86 18.36 -14.56
C ALA A 218 -3.80 19.88 -14.31
N LYS A 219 -3.39 20.30 -13.10
CA LYS A 219 -3.39 21.70 -12.65
C LYS A 219 -2.09 22.45 -12.99
N GLN A 220 -1.16 21.84 -13.72
CA GLN A 220 0.11 22.48 -14.11
C GLN A 220 -0.07 23.51 -15.24
N ASP A 221 0.80 24.52 -15.26
CA ASP A 221 0.84 25.50 -16.35
C ASP A 221 1.59 24.97 -17.57
N ARG A 222 0.82 24.45 -18.52
CA ARG A 222 1.32 23.85 -19.77
C ARG A 222 1.75 24.85 -20.84
N SER A 223 1.68 26.16 -20.55
CA SER A 223 2.34 27.19 -21.38
C SER A 223 3.83 27.35 -21.06
N THR A 224 4.36 26.62 -20.07
CA THR A 224 5.75 26.72 -19.61
C THR A 224 6.45 25.36 -19.57
N CYS A 225 7.74 25.32 -19.95
CA CYS A 225 8.56 24.11 -19.80
C CYS A 225 8.58 23.58 -18.35
N SER A 226 8.64 24.47 -17.35
CA SER A 226 8.68 24.08 -15.94
C SER A 226 7.37 23.47 -15.43
N GLY A 227 6.21 23.95 -15.89
CA GLY A 227 4.91 23.36 -15.56
C GLY A 227 4.73 22.01 -16.25
N LEU A 228 5.19 21.88 -17.51
CA LEU A 228 5.20 20.60 -18.23
C LEU A 228 6.10 19.55 -17.56
N ASP A 229 7.31 19.92 -17.12
CA ASP A 229 8.17 19.02 -16.34
C ASP A 229 7.50 18.59 -15.02
N GLY A 230 6.90 19.52 -14.29
CA GLY A 230 6.10 19.22 -13.10
C GLY A 230 4.83 18.40 -13.38
N GLY A 231 4.35 18.41 -14.62
CA GLY A 231 3.25 17.57 -15.10
C GLY A 231 3.72 16.14 -15.32
N VAL A 232 4.77 15.95 -16.12
CA VAL A 232 5.44 14.66 -16.35
C VAL A 232 5.80 13.99 -15.02
N GLU A 233 6.41 14.73 -14.09
CA GLU A 233 6.81 14.22 -12.79
C GLU A 233 5.62 13.77 -11.92
N ALA A 234 4.49 14.49 -11.97
CA ALA A 234 3.27 14.12 -11.25
C ALA A 234 2.58 12.90 -11.88
N TRP A 235 2.45 12.86 -13.22
CA TRP A 235 1.85 11.73 -13.93
C TRP A 235 2.64 10.44 -13.72
N LEU A 236 3.98 10.49 -13.75
CA LEU A 236 4.83 9.33 -13.52
C LEU A 236 4.83 8.83 -12.07
N ARG A 237 4.63 9.72 -11.08
CA ARG A 237 4.36 9.30 -9.69
C ARG A 237 2.98 8.67 -9.51
N ALA A 238 1.94 9.18 -10.17
CA ALA A 238 0.62 8.55 -10.16
C ALA A 238 0.67 7.14 -10.78
N ALA A 239 1.32 7.00 -11.93
CA ALA A 239 1.53 5.70 -12.59
C ALA A 239 2.35 4.73 -11.73
N GLY A 240 3.42 5.20 -11.08
CA GLY A 240 4.24 4.42 -10.16
C GLY A 240 3.47 3.95 -8.92
N ALA A 241 2.65 4.82 -8.30
CA ALA A 241 1.81 4.45 -7.16
C ALA A 241 0.74 3.41 -7.53
N LEU A 242 0.07 3.54 -8.68
CA LEU A 242 -0.89 2.54 -9.18
C LEU A 242 -0.21 1.20 -9.50
N ARG A 243 1.00 1.24 -10.07
CA ARG A 243 1.84 0.06 -10.31
C ARG A 243 2.23 -0.62 -8.99
N TYR A 244 2.65 0.14 -7.99
CA TYR A 244 2.98 -0.41 -6.67
C TYR A 244 1.78 -1.10 -6.02
N VAL A 245 0.56 -0.55 -6.18
CA VAL A 245 -0.67 -1.22 -5.71
C VAL A 245 -0.88 -2.56 -6.41
N LEU A 246 -0.80 -2.58 -7.75
CA LEU A 246 -0.93 -3.80 -8.56
C LEU A 246 0.07 -4.89 -8.15
N ASP A 247 1.34 -4.52 -7.98
CA ASP A 247 2.43 -5.47 -7.78
C ASP A 247 2.49 -6.01 -6.33
N ASN A 248 1.88 -5.32 -5.36
CA ASN A 248 1.97 -5.68 -3.93
C ASN A 248 0.63 -6.12 -3.27
N PHE A 249 -0.53 -5.83 -3.87
CA PHE A 249 -1.85 -6.06 -3.25
C PHE A 249 -2.73 -6.99 -4.09
N THR A 250 -2.54 -8.31 -3.89
CA THR A 250 -3.35 -9.37 -4.52
C THR A 250 -4.80 -9.40 -4.00
N ASN A 251 -5.71 -10.00 -4.78
CA ASN A 251 -7.14 -10.20 -4.44
C ASN A 251 -7.91 -8.89 -4.24
N ALA A 252 -7.92 -8.05 -5.28
CA ALA A 252 -8.63 -6.78 -5.31
C ALA A 252 -10.12 -6.91 -4.90
N PRO A 253 -10.57 -6.19 -3.86
CA PRO A 253 -11.96 -6.27 -3.39
C PRO A 253 -12.89 -5.22 -4.03
N SER A 254 -12.35 -4.24 -4.77
CA SER A 254 -13.08 -3.23 -5.56
C SER A 254 -12.53 -3.16 -6.98
N VAL A 255 -13.32 -2.64 -7.93
CA VAL A 255 -13.01 -2.66 -9.37
C VAL A 255 -11.89 -1.67 -9.70
N ASP A 256 -11.85 -0.53 -9.01
CA ASP A 256 -10.76 0.45 -9.12
C ASP A 256 -9.40 -0.04 -8.60
N LEU A 257 -9.37 -1.17 -7.87
CA LEU A 257 -8.16 -1.87 -7.47
C LEU A 257 -7.90 -3.14 -8.29
N ALA A 258 -8.78 -3.50 -9.24
CA ALA A 258 -8.61 -4.69 -10.07
C ALA A 258 -7.42 -4.55 -11.03
N ALA A 259 -6.78 -5.67 -11.38
CA ALA A 259 -5.51 -5.67 -12.10
C ALA A 259 -5.59 -4.93 -13.45
N ASP A 260 -6.59 -5.27 -14.27
CA ASP A 260 -6.79 -4.66 -15.59
C ASP A 260 -7.13 -3.16 -15.49
N THR A 261 -7.92 -2.78 -14.49
CA THR A 261 -8.21 -1.37 -14.18
C THR A 261 -6.93 -0.61 -13.83
N LEU A 262 -6.11 -1.11 -12.90
CA LEU A 262 -4.85 -0.49 -12.51
C LEU A 262 -3.86 -0.39 -13.69
N LEU A 263 -3.83 -1.39 -14.57
CA LEU A 263 -3.05 -1.36 -15.82
C LEU A 263 -3.53 -0.25 -16.77
N VAL A 264 -4.85 -0.11 -16.96
CA VAL A 264 -5.44 0.95 -17.80
C VAL A 264 -5.23 2.34 -17.19
N LEU A 265 -5.43 2.51 -15.89
CA LEU A 265 -5.20 3.80 -15.22
C LEU A 265 -3.72 4.20 -15.28
N ALA A 266 -2.78 3.28 -15.03
CA ALA A 266 -1.35 3.56 -15.16
C ALA A 266 -0.93 3.86 -16.61
N ALA A 267 -1.54 3.21 -17.60
CA ALA A 267 -1.33 3.51 -19.02
C ALA A 267 -1.86 4.90 -19.40
N LEU A 268 -3.04 5.30 -18.89
CA LEU A 268 -3.59 6.65 -19.07
C LEU A 268 -2.66 7.73 -18.49
N MET A 269 -2.13 7.52 -17.27
CA MET A 269 -1.15 8.44 -16.69
C MET A 269 0.13 8.52 -17.52
N THR A 270 0.61 7.38 -18.05
CA THR A 270 1.82 7.34 -18.91
C THR A 270 1.60 8.05 -20.25
N ALA A 271 0.40 7.94 -20.83
CA ALA A 271 0.03 8.67 -22.05
C ALA A 271 -0.02 10.19 -21.81
N GLN A 272 -0.61 10.64 -20.69
CA GLN A 272 -0.66 12.05 -20.31
C GLN A 272 0.72 12.63 -19.95
N ALA A 273 1.64 11.81 -19.42
CA ALA A 273 3.05 12.18 -19.30
C ALA A 273 3.72 12.41 -20.67
N ARG A 274 3.43 11.56 -21.67
CA ARG A 274 3.95 11.72 -23.04
C ARG A 274 3.35 12.94 -23.75
N GLU A 275 2.08 13.26 -23.51
CA GLU A 275 1.43 14.49 -23.98
C GLU A 275 2.17 15.73 -23.47
N CYS A 276 2.52 15.80 -22.18
CA CYS A 276 3.31 16.92 -21.64
C CYS A 276 4.75 17.00 -22.22
N LEU A 277 5.39 15.88 -22.57
CA LEU A 277 6.70 15.91 -23.24
C LEU A 277 6.60 16.40 -24.69
N PHE A 278 5.55 15.99 -25.41
CA PHE A 278 5.27 16.47 -26.75
C PHE A 278 4.98 17.98 -26.77
N GLU A 279 4.13 18.47 -25.86
CA GLU A 279 3.87 19.90 -25.69
C GLU A 279 5.15 20.69 -25.33
N LYS A 280 6.04 20.09 -24.53
CA LYS A 280 7.34 20.70 -24.21
C LYS A 280 8.25 20.81 -25.44
N LEU A 281 8.27 19.79 -26.30
CA LEU A 281 8.99 19.85 -27.57
C LEU A 281 8.41 20.91 -28.51
N GLN A 282 7.07 21.08 -28.55
CA GLN A 282 6.42 22.14 -29.31
C GLN A 282 6.81 23.55 -28.82
N LEU A 283 6.85 23.79 -27.50
CA LEU A 283 7.31 25.07 -26.94
C LEU A 283 8.78 25.33 -27.29
N GLN A 284 9.67 24.36 -27.05
CA GLN A 284 11.09 24.49 -27.35
C GLN A 284 11.37 24.72 -28.84
N ALA A 285 10.55 24.13 -29.73
CA ALA A 285 10.64 24.39 -31.17
C ALA A 285 10.23 25.83 -31.53
N GLY A 286 9.18 26.38 -30.90
CA GLY A 286 8.75 27.76 -31.08
C GLY A 286 9.71 28.80 -30.50
N GLU A 287 10.38 28.50 -29.38
CA GLU A 287 11.46 29.31 -28.82
C GLU A 287 12.71 29.31 -29.72
N ALA A 288 13.04 28.17 -30.33
CA ALA A 288 14.22 28.02 -31.18
C ALA A 288 14.06 28.59 -32.59
N VAL A 289 12.86 28.56 -33.17
CA VAL A 289 12.61 28.92 -34.58
C VAL A 289 11.31 29.75 -34.72
N PRO A 290 11.38 31.04 -35.11
CA PRO A 290 10.19 31.91 -35.22
C PRO A 290 9.11 31.46 -36.23
N GLU A 291 9.48 30.59 -37.17
CA GLU A 291 8.57 29.95 -38.11
C GLU A 291 9.00 28.49 -38.29
N LEU A 292 8.25 27.53 -37.74
CA LEU A 292 8.63 26.12 -37.73
C LEU A 292 8.98 25.55 -39.11
N ARG A 293 8.27 26.00 -40.16
CA ARG A 293 8.54 25.67 -41.58
C ARG A 293 9.98 25.93 -42.05
N ARG A 294 10.74 26.78 -41.36
CA ARG A 294 12.16 27.06 -41.66
C ARG A 294 13.13 26.00 -41.13
N ALA A 295 12.63 25.04 -40.32
CA ALA A 295 13.39 23.92 -39.76
C ALA A 295 12.68 22.59 -40.05
N PRO A 296 12.63 22.13 -41.31
CA PRO A 296 11.80 20.99 -41.71
C PRO A 296 12.16 19.68 -41.00
N ASP A 297 13.43 19.44 -40.65
CA ASP A 297 13.81 18.28 -39.82
C ASP A 297 13.17 18.29 -38.42
N LEU A 298 12.92 19.47 -37.84
CA LEU A 298 12.22 19.61 -36.55
C LEU A 298 10.70 19.40 -36.71
N CYS A 299 10.13 19.72 -37.87
CA CYS A 299 8.77 19.29 -38.21
C CYS A 299 8.67 17.76 -38.26
N LEU A 300 9.64 17.09 -38.88
CA LEU A 300 9.65 15.62 -38.98
C LEU A 300 9.85 14.94 -37.60
N ASP A 301 10.68 15.52 -36.73
CA ASP A 301 10.77 15.09 -35.32
C ASP A 301 9.43 15.24 -34.57
N LEU A 302 8.75 16.38 -34.71
CA LEU A 302 7.41 16.60 -34.13
C LEU A 302 6.35 15.65 -34.71
N ALA A 303 6.45 15.30 -36.00
CA ALA A 303 5.57 14.35 -36.65
C ALA A 303 5.68 12.94 -36.04
N HIS A 304 6.92 12.48 -35.81
CA HIS A 304 7.19 11.19 -35.15
C HIS A 304 6.66 11.13 -33.71
N GLU A 305 6.94 12.15 -32.89
CA GLU A 305 6.46 12.20 -31.51
C GLU A 305 4.93 12.29 -31.43
N ALA A 306 4.30 13.04 -32.34
CA ALA A 306 2.83 13.08 -32.47
C ALA A 306 2.25 11.73 -32.88
N ALA A 307 2.85 11.04 -33.86
CA ALA A 307 2.45 9.69 -34.28
C ALA A 307 2.60 8.68 -33.14
N HIS A 308 3.66 8.78 -32.34
CA HIS A 308 3.88 7.93 -31.18
C HIS A 308 2.92 8.23 -30.03
N LEU A 309 2.54 9.49 -29.81
CA LEU A 309 1.49 9.86 -28.86
C LEU A 309 0.11 9.37 -29.31
N ALA A 310 -0.23 9.51 -30.59
CA ALA A 310 -1.45 8.96 -31.18
C ALA A 310 -1.52 7.43 -31.04
N HIS A 311 -0.43 6.72 -31.37
CA HIS A 311 -0.31 5.28 -31.17
C HIS A 311 -0.43 4.87 -29.69
N THR A 312 0.16 5.65 -28.77
CA THR A 312 0.01 5.45 -27.32
C THR A 312 -1.46 5.58 -26.89
N TYR A 313 -2.20 6.54 -27.44
CA TYR A 313 -3.63 6.70 -27.16
C TYR A 313 -4.52 5.65 -27.83
N ARG A 314 -4.21 5.17 -29.04
CA ARG A 314 -4.90 4.01 -29.65
C ARG A 314 -4.73 2.76 -28.77
N GLN A 315 -3.49 2.41 -28.40
CA GLN A 315 -3.24 1.28 -27.50
C GLN A 315 -3.97 1.40 -26.14
N LEU A 316 -4.21 2.62 -25.66
CA LEU A 316 -4.99 2.86 -24.44
C LEU A 316 -6.48 2.66 -24.69
N TYR A 317 -7.02 3.20 -25.78
CA TYR A 317 -8.40 3.00 -26.21
C TYR A 317 -8.74 1.51 -26.29
N ASP A 318 -7.91 0.73 -26.99
CA ASP A 318 -8.13 -0.71 -27.18
C ASP A 318 -8.15 -1.47 -25.84
N LYS A 319 -7.31 -1.08 -24.88
CA LYS A 319 -7.33 -1.64 -23.51
C LYS A 319 -8.56 -1.22 -22.72
N MET A 320 -9.07 0.00 -22.92
CA MET A 320 -10.32 0.45 -22.30
C MET A 320 -11.56 -0.27 -22.87
N GLN A 321 -11.50 -0.84 -24.08
CA GLN A 321 -12.56 -1.70 -24.65
C GLN A 321 -12.55 -3.14 -24.10
N SER A 322 -11.57 -3.53 -23.28
CA SER A 322 -11.50 -4.89 -22.74
C SER A 322 -12.66 -5.20 -21.76
N GLU A 323 -13.16 -6.44 -21.77
CA GLU A 323 -14.36 -6.86 -21.02
C GLU A 323 -14.29 -6.54 -19.52
N GLY A 324 -13.10 -6.66 -18.92
CA GLY A 324 -12.85 -6.38 -17.50
C GLY A 324 -12.87 -4.90 -17.12
N VAL A 325 -12.85 -3.97 -18.08
CA VAL A 325 -12.69 -2.52 -17.84
C VAL A 325 -13.80 -1.67 -18.45
N PHE A 326 -14.30 -2.03 -19.64
CA PHE A 326 -15.25 -1.25 -20.43
C PHE A 326 -16.51 -0.82 -19.66
N ASN A 327 -17.05 -1.70 -18.82
CA ASN A 327 -18.29 -1.46 -18.07
C ASN A 327 -18.13 -0.55 -16.83
N TYR A 328 -16.91 -0.08 -16.55
CA TYR A 328 -16.56 0.57 -15.27
C TYR A 328 -15.84 1.91 -15.43
N VAL A 329 -15.06 2.09 -16.50
CA VAL A 329 -14.42 3.38 -16.82
C VAL A 329 -15.45 4.29 -17.51
N PRO A 330 -15.56 5.60 -17.14
CA PRO A 330 -16.54 6.49 -17.77
C PRO A 330 -16.41 6.57 -19.29
N TYR A 331 -17.52 6.41 -20.01
CA TYR A 331 -17.56 6.47 -21.47
C TYR A 331 -17.04 7.80 -22.04
N SER A 332 -17.16 8.89 -21.28
CA SER A 332 -16.58 10.20 -21.59
C SER A 332 -15.04 10.19 -21.60
N TRP A 333 -14.40 9.39 -20.75
CA TRP A 333 -12.94 9.20 -20.75
C TRP A 333 -12.50 8.39 -21.97
N VAL A 334 -13.21 7.30 -22.28
CA VAL A 334 -12.99 6.46 -23.48
C VAL A 334 -13.12 7.31 -24.74
N SER A 335 -14.16 8.15 -24.81
CA SER A 335 -14.41 9.08 -25.91
C SER A 335 -13.31 10.15 -26.04
N LEU A 336 -12.83 10.69 -24.92
CA LEU A 336 -11.76 11.70 -24.93
C LEU A 336 -10.42 11.10 -25.38
N VAL A 337 -10.11 9.88 -24.95
CA VAL A 337 -8.94 9.12 -25.45
C VAL A 337 -9.02 8.88 -26.96
N HIS A 338 -10.22 8.59 -27.50
CA HIS A 338 -10.40 8.47 -28.95
C HIS A 338 -10.22 9.82 -29.67
N VAL A 339 -10.80 10.91 -29.15
CA VAL A 339 -10.60 12.27 -29.69
C VAL A 339 -9.11 12.66 -29.67
N LYS A 340 -8.36 12.35 -28.60
CA LYS A 340 -6.90 12.55 -28.56
C LYS A 340 -6.17 11.69 -29.58
N THR A 341 -6.60 10.44 -29.81
CA THR A 341 -6.00 9.56 -30.82
C THR A 341 -6.03 10.20 -32.20
N GLU A 342 -7.21 10.63 -32.68
CA GLU A 342 -7.32 11.26 -34.01
C GLU A 342 -6.67 12.65 -34.06
N PHE A 343 -6.78 13.45 -32.99
CA PHE A 343 -6.15 14.78 -32.92
C PHE A 343 -4.61 14.72 -32.99
N TYR A 344 -3.96 13.77 -32.30
CA TYR A 344 -2.50 13.60 -32.40
C TYR A 344 -2.08 12.91 -33.70
N LYS A 345 -2.93 12.06 -34.31
CA LYS A 345 -2.69 11.55 -35.68
C LYS A 345 -2.74 12.70 -36.71
N ALA A 346 -3.72 13.59 -36.59
CA ALA A 346 -3.85 14.78 -37.44
C ALA A 346 -2.62 15.71 -37.31
N LEU A 347 -2.15 15.97 -36.07
CA LEU A 347 -0.92 16.71 -35.83
C LEU A 347 0.31 16.03 -36.46
N ALA A 348 0.40 14.70 -36.41
CA ALA A 348 1.50 13.96 -37.03
C ALA A 348 1.55 14.18 -38.55
N HIS A 349 0.40 14.07 -39.23
CA HIS A 349 0.31 14.34 -40.66
C HIS A 349 0.54 15.81 -41.00
N GLN A 350 0.02 16.76 -40.20
CA GLN A 350 0.29 18.19 -40.41
C GLN A 350 1.80 18.48 -40.33
N TYR A 351 2.48 18.07 -39.26
CA TYR A 351 3.91 18.30 -39.12
C TYR A 351 4.74 17.56 -40.17
N CYS A 352 4.32 16.35 -40.59
CA CYS A 352 4.93 15.65 -41.70
C CYS A 352 4.85 16.49 -42.99
N ALA A 353 3.68 17.03 -43.31
CA ALA A 353 3.49 17.91 -44.46
C ALA A 353 4.31 19.20 -44.38
N THR A 354 4.28 19.92 -43.25
CA THR A 354 5.07 21.14 -43.05
C THR A 354 6.57 20.85 -43.24
N GLY A 355 7.04 19.66 -42.82
CA GLY A 355 8.37 19.16 -43.15
C GLY A 355 8.56 19.01 -44.66
N LEU A 356 7.86 18.06 -45.28
CA LEU A 356 8.02 17.67 -46.69
C LEU A 356 7.92 18.84 -47.68
N LEU A 357 6.93 19.72 -47.50
CA LEU A 357 6.70 20.87 -48.38
C LEU A 357 7.85 21.88 -48.33
N ASN A 358 8.49 22.04 -47.17
CA ASN A 358 9.60 22.99 -46.96
C ASN A 358 10.98 22.32 -47.02
N MET A 359 11.07 21.00 -47.29
CA MET A 359 12.34 20.29 -47.44
C MET A 359 13.11 20.78 -48.68
N PRO A 360 14.34 21.32 -48.54
CA PRO A 360 15.14 21.79 -49.67
C PRO A 360 15.57 20.62 -50.55
N ALA A 361 15.63 20.83 -51.86
CA ALA A 361 15.87 19.78 -52.85
C ALA A 361 17.14 18.95 -52.58
N SER A 362 18.21 19.57 -52.10
CA SER A 362 19.47 18.91 -51.72
C SER A 362 19.36 17.90 -50.57
N SER A 363 18.28 17.95 -49.79
CA SER A 363 18.04 17.10 -48.62
C SER A 363 16.92 16.08 -48.83
N ARG A 364 16.27 16.11 -50.00
CA ARG A 364 15.28 15.11 -50.42
C ARG A 364 16.01 13.81 -50.79
N SER A 365 15.65 12.71 -50.14
CA SER A 365 16.23 11.39 -50.41
C SER A 365 15.23 10.27 -50.09
N PRO A 366 15.15 9.19 -50.88
CA PRO A 366 14.24 8.06 -50.61
C PRO A 366 14.48 7.44 -49.23
N SER A 367 15.73 7.38 -48.78
CA SER A 367 16.11 6.93 -47.43
C SER A 367 15.51 7.78 -46.30
N ARG A 368 15.26 9.08 -46.52
CA ARG A 368 14.57 9.92 -45.54
C ARG A 368 13.06 9.60 -45.52
N LEU A 369 12.42 9.48 -46.68
CA LEU A 369 11.00 9.05 -46.76
C LEU A 369 10.78 7.67 -46.11
N ALA A 370 11.66 6.71 -46.39
CA ALA A 370 11.63 5.37 -45.77
C ALA A 370 11.91 5.35 -44.25
N SER A 371 12.25 6.50 -43.66
CA SER A 371 12.36 6.70 -42.20
C SER A 371 11.23 7.53 -41.59
N LEU A 372 10.24 7.94 -42.40
CA LEU A 372 9.03 8.66 -41.98
C LEU A 372 7.79 7.77 -41.93
N TYR A 373 7.83 6.59 -42.54
CA TYR A 373 6.67 5.72 -42.76
C TYR A 373 6.99 4.29 -42.36
N ASP A 374 5.98 3.55 -41.92
CA ASP A 374 6.14 2.15 -41.56
C ASP A 374 6.44 1.27 -42.79
N ALA A 375 7.38 0.33 -42.65
CA ALA A 375 7.90 -0.47 -43.76
C ALA A 375 6.86 -1.47 -44.32
N ASP A 376 5.91 -1.89 -43.48
CA ASP A 376 4.83 -2.82 -43.82
C ASP A 376 3.57 -2.13 -44.39
N THR A 377 3.70 -0.93 -44.98
CA THR A 377 2.59 -0.16 -45.60
C THR A 377 2.09 -0.73 -46.93
N HIS A 378 1.79 -2.04 -46.96
CA HIS A 378 0.96 -2.66 -47.98
C HIS A 378 -0.53 -2.32 -47.74
N LEU A 379 -0.97 -1.18 -48.28
CA LEU A 379 -2.38 -0.76 -48.27
C LEU A 379 -3.19 -1.56 -49.30
N ASP A 380 -3.91 -2.58 -48.85
CA ASP A 380 -4.68 -3.53 -49.68
C ASP A 380 -6.04 -2.98 -50.18
N ASN A 381 -6.14 -1.66 -50.38
CA ASN A 381 -7.33 -0.98 -50.89
C ASN A 381 -7.13 -0.61 -52.38
N GLY A 382 -7.53 -1.51 -53.27
CA GLY A 382 -7.28 -1.44 -54.72
C GLY A 382 -8.08 -0.39 -55.50
N SER A 383 -7.97 0.90 -55.16
CA SER A 383 -8.57 2.00 -55.94
C SER A 383 -7.74 3.29 -56.06
N SER A 384 -6.67 3.45 -55.27
CA SER A 384 -5.85 4.68 -55.23
C SER A 384 -4.41 4.42 -55.71
N ILE A 385 -3.72 5.46 -56.20
CA ILE A 385 -2.29 5.36 -56.50
C ILE A 385 -1.51 5.55 -55.20
N SER A 386 -1.32 4.44 -54.46
CA SER A 386 -0.41 4.42 -53.32
C SER A 386 1.00 4.79 -53.79
N PRO A 387 1.68 5.79 -53.18
CA PRO A 387 3.00 6.22 -53.61
C PRO A 387 4.00 5.11 -53.26
N THR A 388 4.43 4.36 -54.27
CA THR A 388 5.32 3.23 -54.05
C THR A 388 6.68 3.78 -53.64
N LEU A 389 7.01 3.73 -52.34
CA LEU A 389 8.27 4.23 -51.75
C LEU A 389 9.55 3.53 -52.28
N LYS A 390 9.41 2.70 -53.30
CA LYS A 390 10.44 1.97 -54.04
C LYS A 390 10.79 2.66 -55.37
N ASP A 391 9.95 3.56 -55.87
CA ASP A 391 10.22 4.36 -57.06
C ASP A 391 11.11 5.57 -56.72
N ALA A 392 11.98 5.97 -57.66
CA ALA A 392 12.93 7.05 -57.45
C ALA A 392 12.28 8.45 -57.44
N ASP A 393 11.13 8.58 -58.10
CA ASP A 393 10.51 9.86 -58.50
C ASP A 393 9.25 10.20 -57.67
N VAL A 394 9.22 9.85 -56.38
CA VAL A 394 8.13 10.25 -55.47
C VAL A 394 8.07 11.78 -55.34
N ASP A 395 6.96 12.40 -55.74
CA ASP A 395 6.77 13.84 -55.56
C ASP A 395 6.50 14.21 -54.08
N TRP A 396 7.47 14.87 -53.47
CA TRP A 396 7.42 15.40 -52.11
C TRP A 396 6.33 16.47 -51.93
N ILE A 397 5.96 17.19 -53.00
CA ILE A 397 4.96 18.25 -52.93
C ILE A 397 3.55 17.65 -52.94
N ALA A 398 3.25 16.73 -53.86
CA ALA A 398 2.00 15.98 -53.84
C ALA A 398 1.84 15.15 -52.55
N LEU A 399 2.89 14.46 -52.08
CA LEU A 399 2.87 13.72 -50.82
C LEU A 399 2.64 14.65 -49.59
N GLY A 400 3.24 15.83 -49.58
CA GLY A 400 2.97 16.85 -48.57
C GLY A 400 1.53 17.39 -48.63
N ARG A 401 0.98 17.60 -49.83
CA ARG A 401 -0.44 17.98 -50.03
C ARG A 401 -1.40 16.89 -49.54
N ALA A 402 -1.11 15.61 -49.83
CA ALA A 402 -1.88 14.46 -49.35
C ALA A 402 -1.90 14.38 -47.81
N HIS A 403 -0.75 14.60 -47.15
CA HIS A 403 -0.70 14.67 -45.69
C HIS A 403 -1.49 15.86 -45.10
N LEU A 404 -1.57 17.01 -45.78
CA LEU A 404 -2.49 18.08 -45.34
C LEU A 404 -3.96 17.69 -45.53
N ALA A 405 -4.31 16.94 -46.57
CA ALA A 405 -5.67 16.44 -46.75
C ALA A 405 -6.06 15.48 -45.61
N GLU A 406 -5.20 14.51 -45.28
CA GLU A 406 -5.42 13.57 -44.16
C GLU A 406 -5.38 14.26 -42.78
N ALA A 407 -4.58 15.31 -42.59
CA ALA A 407 -4.63 16.10 -41.36
C ALA A 407 -6.01 16.78 -41.17
N LEU A 408 -6.61 17.30 -42.26
CA LEU A 408 -7.91 17.95 -42.22
C LEU A 408 -9.05 16.96 -41.91
N THR A 409 -9.09 15.80 -42.58
CA THR A 409 -10.10 14.75 -42.34
C THR A 409 -10.08 14.26 -40.89
N LEU A 410 -8.88 14.03 -40.34
CA LEU A 410 -8.70 13.57 -38.95
C LEU A 410 -9.09 14.64 -37.91
N TYR A 411 -8.87 15.93 -38.18
CA TYR A 411 -9.38 17.00 -37.32
C TYR A 411 -10.91 17.11 -37.36
N GLU A 412 -11.55 16.92 -38.52
CA GLU A 412 -13.01 16.86 -38.62
C GLU A 412 -13.59 15.63 -37.91
N GLU A 413 -12.90 14.48 -37.98
CA GLU A 413 -13.24 13.27 -37.25
C GLU A 413 -13.11 13.44 -35.74
N ALA A 414 -12.04 14.06 -35.24
CA ALA A 414 -11.88 14.40 -33.83
C ALA A 414 -13.06 15.28 -33.33
N LEU A 415 -13.47 16.28 -34.13
CA LEU A 415 -14.67 17.08 -33.85
C LEU A 415 -15.97 16.26 -33.97
N ARG A 416 -16.05 15.26 -34.85
CA ARG A 416 -17.21 14.36 -34.98
C ARG A 416 -17.37 13.48 -33.74
N LEU A 417 -16.30 12.82 -33.30
CA LEU A 417 -16.24 12.01 -32.09
C LEU A 417 -16.63 12.83 -30.84
N GLN A 418 -16.09 14.05 -30.70
CA GLN A 418 -16.48 14.97 -29.62
C GLN A 418 -17.98 15.29 -29.64
N ARG A 419 -18.56 15.55 -30.82
CA ARG A 419 -20.01 15.83 -30.97
C ARG A 419 -20.89 14.62 -30.68
N MET A 420 -20.41 13.39 -30.90
CA MET A 420 -21.15 12.16 -30.61
C MET A 420 -21.32 11.91 -29.11
N CYS A 421 -20.26 12.07 -28.31
CA CYS A 421 -20.33 11.91 -26.86
C CYS A 421 -21.11 13.07 -26.21
N ARG A 422 -22.17 12.74 -25.46
CA ARG A 422 -23.06 13.70 -24.78
C ARG A 422 -22.27 14.63 -23.86
N GLU A 423 -21.33 14.06 -23.12
CA GLU A 423 -20.53 14.71 -22.09
C GLU A 423 -19.45 15.62 -22.70
N LEU A 424 -18.88 15.26 -23.86
CA LEU A 424 -17.82 16.01 -24.54
C LEU A 424 -18.35 17.11 -25.48
N ARG A 425 -19.59 16.99 -25.96
CA ARG A 425 -20.22 17.97 -26.87
C ARG A 425 -20.24 19.40 -26.32
N GLY A 426 -20.38 19.56 -24.99
CA GLY A 426 -20.38 20.87 -24.31
C GLY A 426 -19.01 21.41 -23.90
N LYS A 427 -17.91 20.71 -24.23
CA LYS A 427 -16.56 21.04 -23.74
C LYS A 427 -15.81 21.92 -24.73
N GLU A 428 -16.05 23.23 -24.66
CA GLU A 428 -15.54 24.21 -25.63
C GLU A 428 -14.02 24.17 -25.84
N ALA A 429 -13.24 23.90 -24.79
CA ALA A 429 -11.77 23.80 -24.87
C ALA A 429 -11.30 22.77 -25.91
N ILE A 430 -12.00 21.63 -26.05
CA ILE A 430 -11.69 20.62 -27.08
C ILE A 430 -11.98 21.20 -28.46
N SER A 431 -13.18 21.75 -28.66
CA SER A 431 -13.62 22.36 -29.91
C SER A 431 -12.65 23.44 -30.40
N LEU A 432 -12.18 24.30 -29.48
CA LEU A 432 -11.30 25.43 -29.75
C LEU A 432 -9.89 24.96 -30.13
N VAL A 433 -9.31 24.01 -29.38
CA VAL A 433 -7.98 23.44 -29.68
C VAL A 433 -7.97 22.75 -31.05
N VAL A 434 -8.97 21.92 -31.34
CA VAL A 434 -9.02 21.18 -32.61
C VAL A 434 -9.26 22.12 -33.80
N ARG A 435 -10.19 23.10 -33.67
CA ARG A 435 -10.42 24.11 -34.71
C ARG A 435 -9.21 25.00 -34.96
N ALA A 436 -8.50 25.43 -33.92
CA ALA A 436 -7.31 26.26 -34.08
C ALA A 436 -6.20 25.58 -34.89
N GLN A 437 -6.06 24.25 -34.81
CA GLN A 437 -5.12 23.49 -35.64
C GLN A 437 -5.69 23.21 -37.05
N LEU A 438 -6.98 22.84 -37.17
CA LEU A 438 -7.69 22.71 -38.45
C LEU A 438 -7.55 23.98 -39.31
N GLU A 439 -7.76 25.16 -38.72
CA GLU A 439 -7.60 26.46 -39.38
C GLU A 439 -6.15 26.81 -39.72
N ARG A 440 -5.15 26.22 -39.05
CA ARG A 440 -3.73 26.34 -39.42
C ARG A 440 -3.42 25.45 -40.63
N ALA A 441 -3.79 24.17 -40.57
CA ALA A 441 -3.61 23.22 -41.67
C ALA A 441 -4.36 23.64 -42.96
N ALA A 442 -5.58 24.17 -42.84
CA ALA A 442 -6.36 24.67 -43.98
C ALA A 442 -5.70 25.87 -44.67
N ARG A 443 -5.13 26.81 -43.89
CA ARG A 443 -4.35 27.94 -44.43
C ARG A 443 -3.06 27.47 -45.10
N GLU A 444 -2.41 26.44 -44.57
CA GLU A 444 -1.21 25.84 -45.16
C GLU A 444 -1.53 25.17 -46.51
N ARG A 445 -2.62 24.39 -46.60
CA ARG A 445 -3.09 23.79 -47.86
C ARG A 445 -3.48 24.86 -48.90
N GLY A 446 -4.18 25.91 -48.47
CA GLY A 446 -4.57 27.03 -49.33
C GLY A 446 -3.37 27.86 -49.84
N ALA A 447 -2.39 28.14 -48.99
CA ALA A 447 -1.17 28.87 -49.38
C ALA A 447 -0.35 28.10 -50.43
N GLY A 448 -0.34 26.76 -50.38
CA GLY A 448 0.28 25.90 -51.37
C GLY A 448 -0.47 25.77 -52.70
N ALA A 449 -1.69 26.30 -52.81
CA ALA A 449 -2.45 26.33 -54.07
C ALA A 449 -2.15 27.59 -54.89
N ALA A 450 -2.10 28.76 -54.24
CA ALA A 450 -1.95 30.10 -54.84
C ALA A 450 -0.56 30.41 -55.45
N HIS A 451 0.16 29.39 -55.92
CA HIS A 451 1.40 29.51 -56.71
C HIS A 451 1.39 28.63 -57.98
N ASN A 452 0.46 27.68 -58.11
CA ASN A 452 0.36 26.77 -59.26
C ASN A 452 -1.05 26.87 -59.89
N ASP A 453 -1.35 27.99 -60.54
CA ASP A 453 -2.60 28.20 -61.29
C ASP A 453 -2.63 27.47 -62.66
N ASN A 454 -1.52 26.85 -63.09
CA ASN A 454 -1.44 26.11 -64.36
C ASN A 454 -1.39 24.59 -64.14
N ASP A 455 -2.41 23.90 -64.66
CA ASP A 455 -2.38 22.54 -65.22
C ASP A 455 -1.97 21.32 -64.35
N ALA A 456 -2.05 21.38 -63.01
CA ALA A 456 -1.57 20.26 -62.16
C ALA A 456 -2.50 19.79 -61.01
N ASN A 457 -3.69 20.35 -60.80
CA ASN A 457 -4.43 20.13 -59.54
C ASN A 457 -5.31 18.87 -59.45
N ASP A 458 -5.79 18.29 -60.56
CA ASP A 458 -6.73 17.13 -60.53
C ASP A 458 -6.13 15.83 -59.98
N PHE A 459 -4.83 15.60 -60.11
CA PHE A 459 -4.20 14.35 -59.65
C PHE A 459 -3.69 14.39 -58.20
N THR A 460 -3.62 15.56 -57.56
CA THR A 460 -3.15 15.66 -56.16
C THR A 460 -4.10 15.05 -55.13
N ASP A 461 -5.37 14.83 -55.47
CA ASP A 461 -6.36 14.17 -54.61
C ASP A 461 -6.47 12.65 -54.89
N LEU A 462 -5.59 12.06 -55.72
CA LEU A 462 -5.51 10.59 -55.97
C LEU A 462 -4.42 9.85 -55.16
N ILE A 463 -3.60 10.56 -54.38
CA ILE A 463 -2.51 9.99 -53.58
C ILE A 463 -2.96 9.86 -52.13
N ASP A 464 -3.17 8.64 -51.66
CA ASP A 464 -3.45 8.37 -50.24
C ASP A 464 -2.20 8.61 -49.38
N ALA A 465 -2.40 9.29 -48.25
CA ALA A 465 -1.34 9.61 -47.29
C ALA A 465 -0.89 8.36 -46.51
N PRO A 466 0.39 7.94 -46.59
CA PRO A 466 0.89 6.81 -45.79
C PRO A 466 0.92 7.14 -44.28
N ASN A 467 0.82 6.12 -43.42
CA ASN A 467 0.90 6.31 -41.97
C ASN A 467 2.30 6.75 -41.53
N VAL A 468 2.39 7.86 -40.79
CA VAL A 468 3.65 8.36 -40.21
C VAL A 468 4.14 7.38 -39.15
N GLN A 469 5.43 7.03 -39.19
CA GLN A 469 6.02 6.03 -38.30
C GLN A 469 6.00 6.52 -36.83
N PRO A 470 5.43 5.75 -35.89
CA PRO A 470 5.56 6.02 -34.46
C PRO A 470 7.02 5.89 -34.00
N SER A 471 7.65 7.02 -33.66
CA SER A 471 9.04 7.04 -33.16
C SER A 471 9.20 8.12 -32.10
N SER A 472 10.10 7.90 -31.13
CA SER A 472 10.28 8.84 -30.01
C SER A 472 11.68 8.80 -29.43
N LYS A 473 12.17 9.98 -29.06
CA LYS A 473 13.45 10.23 -28.41
C LYS A 473 13.32 10.23 -26.88
N PHE A 474 12.09 10.16 -26.36
CA PHE A 474 11.79 10.24 -24.93
C PHE A 474 11.55 8.86 -24.29
N GLN A 475 12.43 8.46 -23.36
CA GLN A 475 12.20 7.33 -22.49
C GLN A 475 11.48 7.77 -21.20
N LEU A 476 10.32 7.16 -20.91
CA LEU A 476 9.60 7.35 -19.66
C LEU A 476 10.01 6.27 -18.63
N ALA A 477 10.19 6.67 -17.38
CA ALA A 477 10.44 5.78 -16.25
C ALA A 477 9.44 6.07 -15.12
N LEU A 478 8.89 5.04 -14.49
CA LEU A 478 7.91 5.21 -13.42
C LEU A 478 8.58 5.59 -12.10
N THR A 479 8.09 6.66 -11.47
CA THR A 479 8.59 7.10 -10.16
C THR A 479 7.84 6.36 -9.06
N GLN A 480 8.51 5.39 -8.43
CA GLN A 480 7.94 4.57 -7.35
C GLN A 480 7.66 5.40 -6.07
N PRO A 481 6.72 4.97 -5.20
CA PRO A 481 6.45 5.66 -3.93
C PRO A 481 7.66 5.66 -2.98
N ASP A 482 8.07 6.85 -2.50
CA ASP A 482 9.11 6.98 -1.47
C ASP A 482 8.49 7.03 -0.07
N PHE A 483 8.41 5.87 0.58
CA PHE A 483 7.98 5.73 1.96
C PHE A 483 8.96 6.33 2.98
N ALA A 484 10.25 6.45 2.62
CA ALA A 484 11.31 6.94 3.51
C ALA A 484 11.36 8.47 3.61
N GLN A 485 10.76 9.20 2.65
CA GLN A 485 10.56 10.65 2.68
C GLN A 485 9.63 11.11 3.83
N HIS A 486 8.68 10.26 4.24
CA HIS A 486 7.58 10.61 5.15
C HIS A 486 7.53 9.70 6.39
N ARG A 487 8.66 9.58 7.09
CA ARG A 487 8.78 8.79 8.32
C ARG A 487 7.83 9.27 9.42
N VAL A 488 7.36 8.34 10.24
CA VAL A 488 6.57 8.59 11.46
C VAL A 488 7.17 7.83 12.63
N GLU A 489 6.95 8.34 13.85
CA GLU A 489 7.21 7.58 15.07
C GLU A 489 5.99 6.72 15.44
N ASP A 490 6.26 5.57 16.05
CA ASP A 490 5.24 4.66 16.54
C ASP A 490 4.52 5.27 17.77
N LEU A 491 3.29 5.76 17.56
CA LEU A 491 2.42 6.31 18.61
C LEU A 491 2.28 5.39 19.85
N PHE A 492 2.38 4.07 19.65
CA PHE A 492 2.22 3.06 20.70
C PHE A 492 3.55 2.44 21.16
N LYS A 493 4.67 3.15 20.94
CA LYS A 493 6.02 2.67 21.31
C LYS A 493 6.16 2.25 22.78
N SER A 494 5.42 2.86 23.71
CA SER A 494 5.45 2.49 25.14
C SER A 494 4.95 1.07 25.44
N LEU A 495 4.20 0.40 24.54
CA LEU A 495 3.89 -1.03 24.65
C LEU A 495 5.13 -1.93 24.44
N GLY A 496 6.28 -1.36 24.07
CA GLY A 496 7.57 -2.05 23.97
C GLY A 496 8.03 -2.32 22.52
N PRO A 497 9.25 -2.85 22.35
CA PRO A 497 9.85 -3.18 21.05
C PRO A 497 8.99 -4.08 20.17
N ILE A 498 8.58 -3.57 19.00
CA ILE A 498 7.63 -4.19 18.07
C ILE A 498 8.11 -5.50 17.41
N ALA A 499 9.39 -5.86 17.60
CA ALA A 499 9.91 -7.17 17.23
C ALA A 499 9.42 -8.29 18.18
N ILE A 500 9.04 -7.93 19.40
CA ILE A 500 8.66 -8.82 20.51
C ILE A 500 7.22 -8.51 20.93
N PHE A 501 6.97 -7.29 21.42
CA PHE A 501 5.65 -6.82 21.84
C PHE A 501 4.82 -6.43 20.62
N SER A 502 4.10 -7.42 20.09
CA SER A 502 3.30 -7.33 18.87
C SER A 502 2.12 -8.31 18.94
N ALA A 503 1.04 -8.02 18.21
CA ALA A 503 -0.13 -8.90 18.15
C ALA A 503 0.16 -10.30 17.56
N LYS A 504 1.32 -10.50 16.91
CA LYS A 504 1.72 -11.79 16.34
C LYS A 504 2.44 -12.71 17.33
N ARG A 505 2.69 -12.26 18.56
CA ARG A 505 3.32 -13.05 19.62
C ARG A 505 2.45 -13.05 20.87
N HIS A 506 2.60 -14.08 21.68
CA HIS A 506 1.90 -14.25 22.95
C HIS A 506 2.89 -14.35 24.12
N TRP A 507 2.53 -13.74 25.24
CA TRP A 507 3.27 -13.74 26.50
C TRP A 507 2.30 -13.92 27.68
N SER A 508 2.81 -14.37 28.82
CA SER A 508 2.04 -14.41 30.06
C SER A 508 1.70 -13.00 30.52
N ALA A 509 0.57 -12.82 31.22
CA ALA A 509 0.33 -11.63 32.01
C ALA A 509 1.56 -11.31 32.91
N PRO A 510 1.97 -10.03 33.04
CA PRO A 510 3.16 -9.66 33.82
C PRO A 510 3.09 -10.13 35.27
N ARG A 511 4.12 -10.85 35.70
CA ARG A 511 4.26 -11.42 37.05
C ARG A 511 5.16 -10.50 37.87
N LEU A 512 4.63 -10.00 38.99
CA LEU A 512 5.42 -9.25 39.97
C LEU A 512 6.29 -10.24 40.76
N VAL A 513 7.60 -10.00 40.79
CA VAL A 513 8.57 -10.73 41.62
C VAL A 513 9.22 -9.73 42.58
N GLN A 514 9.29 -10.10 43.86
CA GLN A 514 9.96 -9.30 44.89
C GLN A 514 10.98 -10.18 45.61
N LEU A 515 12.24 -9.80 45.54
CA LEU A 515 13.37 -10.50 46.16
C LEU A 515 13.95 -9.62 47.26
N GLN A 516 14.21 -10.21 48.43
CA GLN A 516 14.82 -9.51 49.56
C GLN A 516 16.00 -10.33 50.11
N LYS A 517 17.17 -9.70 50.23
CA LYS A 517 18.31 -10.26 50.94
C LYS A 517 18.12 -10.08 52.45
N TYR A 518 18.25 -11.15 53.22
CA TYR A 518 18.29 -11.07 54.68
C TYR A 518 19.72 -10.87 55.17
N ARG A 519 19.98 -9.73 55.82
CA ARG A 519 21.17 -9.56 56.68
C ARG A 519 20.80 -10.10 58.08
N ASP A 520 21.53 -11.08 58.59
CA ASP A 520 21.24 -11.68 59.91
C ASP A 520 21.66 -10.72 61.04
N GLY A 521 20.74 -9.82 61.40
CA GLY A 521 20.97 -8.65 62.23
C GLY A 521 20.13 -8.62 63.51
N SER A 522 20.43 -9.51 64.45
CA SER A 522 19.91 -9.53 65.83
C SER A 522 18.40 -9.79 66.03
N ARG A 523 18.05 -11.06 66.33
CA ARG A 523 17.25 -11.43 67.52
C ARG A 523 17.18 -12.96 67.73
N ARG A 524 18.17 -13.53 68.43
CA ARG A 524 17.92 -14.73 69.24
C ARG A 524 17.04 -14.32 70.43
N ILE A 525 15.76 -14.66 70.39
CA ILE A 525 14.92 -14.70 71.59
C ILE A 525 14.99 -16.12 72.14
N GLU A 526 15.61 -16.27 73.30
CA GLU A 526 15.75 -17.57 73.96
C GLU A 526 14.39 -18.09 74.45
N ARG A 527 14.18 -19.41 74.35
CA ARG A 527 13.00 -20.07 74.94
C ARG A 527 13.35 -20.57 76.35
N PRO A 528 12.76 -20.02 77.44
CA PRO A 528 12.69 -20.74 78.71
C PRO A 528 11.77 -21.98 78.59
N ARG A 529 11.86 -22.92 79.54
CA ARG A 529 11.32 -24.28 79.40
C ARG A 529 10.69 -24.80 80.70
N ASN A 530 9.38 -25.09 80.64
CA ASN A 530 8.53 -25.82 81.63
C ASN A 530 8.26 -25.15 83.01
N GLY A 531 7.12 -25.52 83.64
CA GLY A 531 6.69 -25.13 85.00
C GLY A 531 5.58 -24.05 85.01
N ASN A 532 4.27 -24.29 84.94
CA ASN A 532 3.33 -25.24 85.59
C ASN A 532 2.81 -24.74 86.97
N VAL A 533 1.46 -24.76 87.15
CA VAL A 533 0.65 -24.80 88.41
C VAL A 533 0.06 -23.48 89.02
N GLU A 534 -1.25 -23.57 89.33
CA GLU A 534 -2.17 -22.85 90.27
C GLU A 534 -2.49 -21.33 90.20
N ASP A 535 -3.78 -21.06 89.90
CA ASP A 535 -4.83 -20.34 90.66
C ASP A 535 -4.53 -19.09 91.54
N TYR A 536 -5.39 -18.05 91.44
CA TYR A 536 -6.32 -17.60 92.51
C TYR A 536 -7.28 -16.47 92.03
N GLU A 537 -8.26 -16.09 92.85
CA GLU A 537 -9.48 -15.32 92.46
C GLU A 537 -9.52 -13.80 92.82
N GLU A 538 -10.61 -13.16 92.38
CA GLU A 538 -11.39 -12.08 93.05
C GLU A 538 -10.95 -10.59 93.06
N THR A 539 -11.69 -9.81 92.23
CA THR A 539 -12.30 -8.48 92.59
C THR A 539 -11.38 -7.23 92.73
N ARG A 540 -11.84 -5.95 92.73
CA ARG A 540 -13.18 -5.30 92.70
C ARG A 540 -13.08 -3.80 92.29
N ASN A 541 -14.18 -3.23 91.76
CA ASN A 541 -14.53 -1.78 91.71
C ASN A 541 -13.63 -0.80 90.90
N GLY A 542 -14.13 0.32 90.34
CA GLY A 542 -15.54 0.70 90.07
C GLY A 542 -15.85 2.22 90.03
N LYS A 543 -16.73 2.65 89.10
CA LYS A 543 -17.32 4.03 88.90
C LYS A 543 -16.33 5.09 88.39
N HIS A 544 -16.66 5.98 87.45
CA HIS A 544 -17.83 6.87 87.26
C HIS A 544 -18.13 7.03 85.73
N ARG A 545 -19.36 7.11 85.18
CA ARG A 545 -20.47 8.11 85.27
C ARG A 545 -20.04 9.58 85.07
N SER A 546 -20.63 10.42 84.22
CA SER A 546 -21.52 10.33 83.03
C SER A 546 -21.72 11.80 82.53
N GLU A 547 -22.59 12.26 81.61
CA GLU A 547 -23.74 11.72 80.87
C GLU A 547 -24.12 12.70 79.72
N LYS A 548 -24.60 12.23 78.54
CA LYS A 548 -25.66 12.90 77.73
C LYS A 548 -26.07 12.13 76.46
N ARG A 549 -27.28 12.45 75.97
CA ARG A 549 -27.95 11.98 74.74
C ARG A 549 -27.73 13.03 73.60
N ASP A 550 -28.26 12.94 72.37
CA ASP A 550 -29.51 12.31 71.89
C ASP A 550 -29.53 12.15 70.34
N ARG A 551 -30.48 11.33 69.84
CA ARG A 551 -30.94 11.19 68.43
C ARG A 551 -29.95 10.65 67.36
N SER A 552 -30.40 9.98 66.30
CA SER A 552 -31.64 9.19 66.03
C SER A 552 -31.54 8.51 64.66
N GLU A 553 -32.02 7.26 64.55
CA GLU A 553 -32.67 6.62 63.36
C GLU A 553 -31.94 6.61 61.98
N ASP A 554 -31.94 5.54 61.18
CA ASP A 554 -32.67 4.26 61.30
C ASP A 554 -31.95 3.07 60.59
N ASN A 555 -32.60 1.90 60.67
CA ASN A 555 -32.24 0.57 60.18
C ASN A 555 -31.70 0.50 58.72
N SER A 556 -30.72 -0.33 58.37
CA SER A 556 -30.49 -1.79 58.57
C SER A 556 -31.10 -2.69 57.48
N THR A 557 -30.27 -3.64 57.00
CA THR A 557 -30.48 -5.11 56.84
C THR A 557 -31.86 -5.70 56.48
N TYR A 558 -32.00 -6.83 55.75
CA TYR A 558 -31.09 -7.75 55.04
C TYR A 558 -31.91 -8.87 54.36
N TYR A 559 -31.38 -9.48 53.28
CA TYR A 559 -31.80 -10.75 52.65
C TYR A 559 -33.17 -10.92 51.93
N ASN A 560 -33.07 -11.13 50.62
CA ASN A 560 -33.43 -12.37 49.89
C ASN A 560 -34.81 -13.05 50.03
N GLN A 561 -35.40 -13.28 48.84
CA GLN A 561 -36.21 -14.45 48.43
C GLN A 561 -37.61 -14.64 49.03
N ILE A 562 -38.63 -14.68 48.15
CA ILE A 562 -39.25 -15.95 47.72
C ILE A 562 -40.04 -15.78 46.40
N ILE A 563 -40.23 -16.88 45.68
CA ILE A 563 -40.74 -16.98 44.30
C ILE A 563 -42.28 -17.11 44.26
N ARG A 564 -42.94 -16.45 43.29
CA ARG A 564 -44.13 -16.87 42.50
C ARG A 564 -44.66 -15.68 41.66
N SER A 565 -45.22 -15.85 40.46
CA SER A 565 -45.27 -16.98 39.52
C SER A 565 -45.89 -16.53 38.19
N ASP A 566 -45.44 -17.12 37.07
CA ASP A 566 -46.10 -17.12 35.75
C ASP A 566 -46.24 -15.76 35.00
N GLU A 567 -46.27 -15.68 33.65
CA GLU A 567 -46.28 -16.72 32.61
C GLU A 567 -45.12 -16.63 31.59
N LYS A 568 -44.52 -17.80 31.33
CA LYS A 568 -44.17 -18.44 30.03
C LYS A 568 -43.32 -17.66 28.98
N TYR A 569 -42.14 -18.14 28.56
CA TYR A 569 -41.85 -19.37 27.77
C TYR A 569 -42.45 -19.33 26.34
N SER A 570 -41.78 -19.76 25.26
CA SER A 570 -40.40 -20.24 24.98
C SER A 570 -40.22 -20.37 23.44
N ASN A 571 -39.14 -20.83 22.80
CA ASN A 571 -37.93 -21.55 23.24
C ASN A 571 -36.76 -21.35 22.25
N GLU A 572 -35.55 -21.80 22.61
CA GLU A 572 -34.49 -22.08 21.63
C GLU A 572 -34.87 -23.24 20.69
N TYR A 573 -34.62 -23.14 19.37
CA TYR A 573 -34.30 -24.31 18.51
C TYR A 573 -33.77 -23.91 17.11
N GLU A 574 -32.44 -23.75 16.97
CA GLU A 574 -31.61 -24.29 15.86
C GLU A 574 -30.15 -23.81 15.97
N LYS A 575 -29.46 -24.22 17.05
CA LYS A 575 -28.03 -24.52 16.92
C LYS A 575 -27.91 -25.73 15.98
N LYS A 576 -27.19 -25.57 14.85
CA LYS A 576 -26.93 -26.55 13.76
C LYS A 576 -27.88 -26.52 12.55
N LYS A 577 -27.65 -25.57 11.62
CA LYS A 577 -27.42 -25.86 10.18
C LYS A 577 -27.11 -24.58 9.39
N LEU A 578 -25.88 -24.48 8.90
CA LEU A 578 -25.63 -23.75 7.65
C LEU A 578 -24.46 -24.40 6.89
N HIS A 579 -24.76 -25.52 6.21
CA HIS A 579 -23.96 -26.10 5.13
C HIS A 579 -24.81 -27.16 4.39
N ARG A 580 -25.63 -26.74 3.43
CA ARG A 580 -26.01 -27.59 2.30
C ARG A 580 -26.28 -26.76 1.06
N VAL A 581 -25.55 -27.10 0.00
CA VAL A 581 -25.63 -26.47 -1.32
C VAL A 581 -26.63 -27.20 -2.20
N THR A 582 -27.35 -26.47 -3.04
CA THR A 582 -27.99 -26.94 -4.28
C THR A 582 -27.51 -26.07 -5.45
N LYS A 583 -27.45 -26.62 -6.67
CA LYS A 583 -26.45 -26.22 -7.68
C LYS A 583 -26.98 -26.28 -9.12
N GLN A 584 -26.84 -25.17 -9.85
CA GLN A 584 -26.76 -25.01 -11.32
C GLN A 584 -26.40 -23.53 -11.56
N ASN A 585 -25.34 -23.12 -12.27
CA ASN A 585 -24.29 -23.84 -13.01
C ASN A 585 -22.90 -23.61 -12.36
N GLY A 586 -21.88 -24.44 -12.65
CA GLY A 586 -20.53 -24.34 -12.03
C GLY A 586 -19.72 -23.12 -12.49
N VAL A 587 -18.63 -22.70 -11.83
CA VAL A 587 -17.63 -23.46 -11.03
C VAL A 587 -17.37 -22.83 -9.65
N TYR A 588 -16.72 -23.56 -8.72
CA TYR A 588 -16.39 -23.10 -7.35
C TYR A 588 -14.87 -22.90 -7.15
N ILE A 589 -14.50 -21.89 -6.35
CA ILE A 589 -13.38 -21.98 -5.39
C ILE A 589 -13.86 -21.41 -4.05
N ASN A 590 -13.83 -22.21 -2.99
CA ASN A 590 -13.82 -21.73 -1.61
C ASN A 590 -13.28 -22.84 -0.70
N SER A 591 -12.15 -22.59 -0.03
CA SER A 591 -11.61 -23.49 0.98
C SER A 591 -10.67 -22.74 1.93
N TYR A 592 -11.22 -22.26 3.03
CA TYR A 592 -10.42 -22.17 4.26
C TYR A 592 -10.19 -23.60 4.76
N ASN A 593 -8.94 -24.01 4.83
CA ASN A 593 -8.52 -25.05 5.77
C ASN A 593 -7.12 -24.72 6.28
N ASN A 594 -6.95 -24.75 7.60
CA ASN A 594 -5.66 -24.52 8.26
C ASN A 594 -5.21 -25.83 8.92
N ASN A 595 -3.90 -26.00 9.11
CA ASN A 595 -3.26 -27.19 9.68
C ASN A 595 -3.46 -28.50 8.88
N ASN A 596 -2.58 -28.74 7.90
CA ASN A 596 -1.76 -29.96 7.98
C ASN A 596 -0.43 -29.79 7.22
N TYR A 597 0.68 -29.70 7.95
CA TYR A 597 2.04 -29.85 7.42
C TYR A 597 2.78 -30.85 8.31
N GLU A 598 2.74 -32.11 7.89
CA GLU A 598 3.48 -33.21 8.49
C GLU A 598 4.96 -33.12 8.05
N TYR A 599 5.89 -33.11 9.01
CA TYR A 599 7.31 -32.82 8.75
C TYR A 599 8.20 -33.91 9.35
N HIS A 600 8.78 -34.77 8.50
CA HIS A 600 9.65 -35.86 8.93
C HIS A 600 10.72 -36.22 7.87
N PRO A 601 11.85 -36.86 8.24
CA PRO A 601 13.02 -36.05 8.64
C PRO A 601 14.37 -36.52 8.05
N LYS A 602 15.45 -35.82 8.44
CA LYS A 602 16.88 -36.15 8.18
C LYS A 602 17.28 -35.88 6.70
N VAL A 603 18.54 -35.82 6.27
CA VAL A 603 19.76 -36.55 6.69
C VAL A 603 21.02 -35.69 6.46
N LEU A 604 21.84 -35.50 7.50
CA LEU A 604 23.29 -35.13 7.50
C LEU A 604 23.72 -33.81 6.82
N ASP A 605 24.98 -33.38 6.93
CA ASP A 605 25.82 -33.07 8.13
C ASP A 605 27.18 -32.48 7.65
N TYR A 606 27.97 -31.95 8.58
CA TYR A 606 29.46 -31.88 8.51
C TYR A 606 30.12 -30.93 7.45
N ASP A 607 31.35 -30.42 7.63
CA ASP A 607 32.17 -30.35 8.86
C ASP A 607 33.09 -29.11 8.94
N THR A 608 33.68 -28.97 10.11
CA THR A 608 34.61 -27.98 10.66
C THR A 608 36.08 -28.29 10.32
N GLN A 609 36.85 -27.32 9.78
CA GLN A 609 38.31 -27.43 9.62
C GLN A 609 39.01 -26.05 9.50
N ASN A 610 40.24 -25.84 10.02
CA ASN A 610 40.89 -26.42 11.21
C ASN A 610 42.17 -25.63 11.62
N GLU A 611 42.93 -26.19 12.57
CA GLU A 611 44.28 -25.85 13.08
C GLU A 611 44.34 -24.71 14.13
N TYR A 612 45.20 -24.73 15.18
CA TYR A 612 46.45 -25.49 15.41
C TYR A 612 46.60 -26.18 16.81
N LYS A 613 46.97 -27.47 16.75
CA LYS A 613 47.91 -28.30 17.57
C LYS A 613 48.02 -28.30 19.14
N ILE A 614 47.75 -29.49 19.69
CA ILE A 614 48.59 -30.39 20.56
C ILE A 614 49.17 -29.89 21.91
N LYS A 615 48.76 -30.56 23.02
CA LYS A 615 49.56 -31.23 24.12
C LYS A 615 48.70 -31.43 25.40
N GLU A 616 48.88 -32.39 26.31
CA GLU A 616 49.39 -33.78 26.28
C GLU A 616 49.11 -34.47 27.65
N GLY A 617 48.57 -35.71 27.67
CA GLY A 617 48.46 -36.56 28.89
C GLY A 617 47.37 -36.20 29.93
N LYS A 618 47.08 -37.05 30.95
CA LYS A 618 47.47 -38.46 31.18
C LYS A 618 46.66 -39.08 32.34
N LEU A 619 46.03 -40.26 32.15
CA LEU A 619 45.64 -41.27 33.17
C LEU A 619 44.59 -40.79 34.23
N GLU A 620 43.80 -41.62 34.93
CA GLU A 620 43.47 -43.06 34.82
C GLU A 620 42.12 -43.37 35.52
N ASN A 621 41.53 -44.53 35.19
CA ASN A 621 40.68 -45.42 36.02
C ASN A 621 39.52 -44.86 36.91
N GLY A 622 38.33 -45.48 36.93
CA GLY A 622 37.95 -46.74 36.29
C GLY A 622 36.48 -47.14 36.44
N VAL A 623 36.13 -48.28 35.85
CA VAL A 623 34.76 -48.76 35.60
C VAL A 623 34.13 -49.48 36.81
N LYS A 624 32.82 -49.29 37.01
CA LYS A 624 31.90 -50.37 37.42
C LYS A 624 30.42 -50.04 37.15
N GLU A 625 29.82 -50.76 36.22
CA GLU A 625 28.37 -50.94 36.13
C GLU A 625 27.89 -51.87 37.26
N CYS A 626 26.58 -51.85 37.56
CA CYS A 626 25.78 -53.09 37.62
C CYS A 626 24.26 -52.76 37.70
N ASN A 627 23.44 -53.57 37.01
CA ASN A 627 21.98 -53.40 36.96
C ASN A 627 21.26 -54.09 38.14
N GLY A 628 20.11 -53.54 38.58
CA GLY A 628 19.24 -54.16 39.59
C GLY A 628 17.77 -53.73 39.48
N LYS A 629 16.92 -54.60 38.93
CA LYS A 629 15.43 -54.49 38.98
C LYS A 629 14.96 -55.13 40.32
N VAL A 630 13.76 -54.91 40.89
CA VAL A 630 12.43 -55.35 40.40
C VAL A 630 11.30 -54.87 41.38
N LYS A 631 10.29 -54.10 40.90
CA LYS A 631 8.88 -53.97 41.40
C LYS A 631 8.65 -53.41 42.85
N ASN A 632 7.44 -53.00 43.31
CA ASN A 632 6.07 -53.07 42.74
C ASN A 632 5.08 -51.98 43.26
N GLY A 633 4.27 -51.37 42.38
CA GLY A 633 2.94 -50.74 42.67
C GLY A 633 2.87 -49.40 43.44
N ARG A 634 1.72 -48.70 43.57
CA ARG A 634 0.45 -48.64 42.76
C ARG A 634 -0.43 -47.45 43.25
N ARG A 635 -1.23 -46.81 42.36
CA ARG A 635 -2.21 -45.69 42.59
C ARG A 635 -1.53 -44.30 42.73
N LYS A 636 -1.90 -43.23 42.01
CA LYS A 636 -3.18 -42.52 41.66
C LYS A 636 -3.51 -41.36 42.62
N ASP A 637 -3.26 -40.13 42.13
CA ASP A 637 -4.09 -38.90 42.10
C ASP A 637 -4.84 -38.40 43.37
N PRO A 638 -5.23 -37.09 43.43
CA PRO A 638 -4.41 -35.89 43.21
C PRO A 638 -4.63 -34.81 44.30
N LEU A 639 -3.60 -34.07 44.75
CA LEU A 639 -3.79 -32.98 45.74
C LEU A 639 -3.08 -31.65 45.42
N ARG A 640 -3.92 -30.72 44.96
CA ARG A 640 -3.95 -29.27 45.22
C ARG A 640 -3.06 -28.81 46.41
N ARG A 641 -2.10 -27.94 46.12
CA ARG A 641 -1.52 -26.95 47.07
C ARG A 641 -1.95 -25.57 46.57
N ALA A 642 -2.65 -24.70 47.30
CA ALA A 642 -2.62 -24.36 48.72
C ALA A 642 -1.26 -23.77 49.13
N ALA A 643 -1.24 -22.45 49.31
CA ALA A 643 -0.08 -21.75 49.86
C ALA A 643 0.06 -22.08 51.36
N SER A 644 1.29 -22.29 51.82
CA SER A 644 1.64 -22.44 53.23
C SER A 644 3.07 -22.00 53.43
N GLU A 645 3.32 -21.20 54.45
CA GLU A 645 4.62 -20.59 54.73
C GLU A 645 5.72 -21.63 54.95
N TYR A 646 6.88 -21.47 54.29
CA TYR A 646 8.13 -22.11 54.67
C TYR A 646 9.29 -21.15 54.45
N ASN A 647 9.75 -20.52 55.53
CA ASN A 647 11.02 -19.79 55.52
C ASN A 647 12.17 -20.78 55.38
N VAL A 648 12.89 -20.74 54.26
CA VAL A 648 14.17 -21.44 54.09
C VAL A 648 15.30 -20.41 54.19
N SER A 649 15.90 -20.34 55.38
CA SER A 649 17.09 -19.52 55.62
C SER A 649 18.31 -20.20 54.95
N ASN A 650 18.68 -19.75 53.75
CA ASN A 650 19.92 -20.20 53.12
C ASN A 650 21.11 -19.53 53.83
N ALA A 651 22.06 -20.31 54.32
CA ALA A 651 23.08 -19.83 55.26
C ALA A 651 24.51 -20.03 54.73
N LYS A 652 24.97 -19.07 53.90
CA LYS A 652 26.40 -18.71 53.69
C LYS A 652 26.53 -17.44 52.84
N ASN A 653 27.71 -16.82 52.96
CA ASN A 653 28.29 -15.76 52.12
C ASN A 653 27.49 -14.46 51.95
N GLU A 654 28.07 -13.34 52.38
CA GLU A 654 27.43 -12.01 52.34
C GLU A 654 27.41 -11.37 50.92
N ASP A 655 28.16 -11.93 49.97
CA ASP A 655 28.25 -11.49 48.57
C ASP A 655 27.30 -12.24 47.61
N GLU A 656 26.52 -13.22 48.07
CA GLU A 656 25.65 -13.99 47.17
C GLU A 656 24.59 -13.09 46.50
N GLY A 657 24.50 -13.20 45.17
CA GLY A 657 23.56 -12.44 44.36
C GLY A 657 22.11 -12.92 44.54
N PHE A 658 21.19 -12.36 43.76
CA PHE A 658 19.81 -12.85 43.73
C PHE A 658 19.65 -14.23 43.05
N GLY A 659 20.74 -14.78 42.47
CA GLY A 659 20.80 -16.09 41.83
C GLY A 659 20.15 -16.15 40.45
N PHE A 660 20.26 -15.06 39.68
CA PHE A 660 19.89 -15.03 38.26
C PHE A 660 20.92 -14.26 37.45
N SER A 661 20.93 -14.51 36.14
CA SER A 661 21.73 -13.77 35.16
C SER A 661 20.81 -13.12 34.12
N VAL A 662 21.31 -12.11 33.41
CA VAL A 662 20.57 -11.35 32.39
C VAL A 662 21.33 -11.31 31.06
N ARG A 663 20.60 -11.22 29.94
CA ARG A 663 21.15 -11.14 28.58
C ARG A 663 20.21 -10.43 27.62
N GLY A 664 20.73 -10.04 26.46
CA GLY A 664 19.96 -9.26 25.50
C GLY A 664 19.88 -7.79 25.89
N ASP A 665 19.22 -7.01 25.04
CA ASP A 665 19.22 -5.55 25.02
C ASP A 665 17.88 -5.09 24.43
N ALA A 666 17.16 -4.19 25.13
CA ALA A 666 15.86 -3.63 24.72
C ALA A 666 14.86 -4.61 24.03
N PRO A 667 14.21 -5.54 24.75
CA PRO A 667 14.20 -5.74 26.20
C PRO A 667 15.28 -6.72 26.67
N VAL A 668 15.67 -6.59 27.93
CA VAL A 668 16.57 -7.54 28.60
C VAL A 668 15.79 -8.78 29.07
N VAL A 669 16.44 -9.93 29.01
CA VAL A 669 15.88 -11.27 29.26
C VAL A 669 16.62 -11.95 30.42
N ILE A 670 15.91 -12.69 31.27
CA ILE A 670 16.53 -13.60 32.24
C ILE A 670 17.27 -14.70 31.48
N ALA A 671 18.59 -14.75 31.66
CA ALA A 671 19.52 -15.62 30.95
C ALA A 671 19.61 -17.03 31.54
N GLY A 672 19.33 -17.15 32.83
CA GLY A 672 19.38 -18.37 33.62
C GLY A 672 19.10 -18.07 35.08
N VAL A 673 18.57 -19.04 35.82
CA VAL A 673 18.17 -18.94 37.22
C VAL A 673 18.80 -20.10 37.99
N GLU A 674 19.44 -19.82 39.11
CA GLU A 674 20.16 -20.81 39.92
C GLU A 674 19.16 -21.59 40.81
N PRO A 675 19.16 -22.94 40.78
CA PRO A 675 18.19 -23.73 41.56
C PRO A 675 18.27 -23.49 43.07
N ASN A 676 17.12 -23.29 43.71
CA ASN A 676 16.95 -22.92 45.14
C ASN A 676 17.46 -21.51 45.51
N SER A 677 17.76 -20.65 44.54
CA SER A 677 18.08 -19.24 44.80
C SER A 677 16.86 -18.40 45.17
N LEU A 678 17.08 -17.15 45.59
CA LEU A 678 16.01 -16.17 45.78
C LEU A 678 15.19 -15.99 44.50
N ALA A 679 15.82 -15.94 43.32
CA ALA A 679 15.12 -15.80 42.04
C ALA A 679 14.26 -17.03 41.67
N ASP A 680 14.74 -18.25 41.93
CA ASP A 680 13.99 -19.50 41.70
C ASP A 680 12.77 -19.57 42.64
N ILE A 681 12.98 -19.29 43.94
CA ILE A 681 11.92 -19.25 44.95
C ILE A 681 10.91 -18.11 44.66
N GLY A 682 11.39 -16.98 44.14
CA GLY A 682 10.55 -15.87 43.64
C GLY A 682 9.83 -16.17 42.32
N GLY A 683 10.10 -17.32 41.69
CA GLY A 683 9.42 -17.79 40.49
C GLY A 683 9.89 -17.14 39.19
N MET A 684 11.09 -16.53 39.16
CA MET A 684 11.74 -16.12 37.90
C MET A 684 12.02 -17.35 37.02
N ARG A 685 12.06 -17.18 35.70
CA ARG A 685 12.34 -18.26 34.74
C ARG A 685 13.31 -17.79 33.67
N GLU A 686 14.14 -18.70 33.18
CA GLU A 686 14.91 -18.47 31.96
C GLU A 686 13.96 -18.12 30.80
N GLY A 687 14.31 -17.07 30.04
CA GLY A 687 13.50 -16.58 28.93
C GLY A 687 12.41 -15.58 29.33
N ASP A 688 12.22 -15.27 30.62
CA ASP A 688 11.36 -14.16 31.05
C ASP A 688 11.92 -12.81 30.54
N PHE A 689 11.08 -11.99 29.91
CA PHE A 689 11.39 -10.60 29.59
C PHE A 689 11.20 -9.71 30.82
N ILE A 690 12.16 -8.80 31.07
CA ILE A 690 12.03 -7.78 32.10
C ILE A 690 11.18 -6.62 31.55
N ILE A 691 10.09 -6.31 32.25
CA ILE A 691 9.13 -5.26 31.89
C ILE A 691 9.38 -3.99 32.70
N SER A 692 9.50 -4.11 34.03
CA SER A 692 9.85 -2.99 34.92
C SER A 692 10.79 -3.43 36.04
N ILE A 693 11.59 -2.48 36.53
CA ILE A 693 12.35 -2.58 37.78
C ILE A 693 11.83 -1.48 38.71
N GLY A 694 11.28 -1.88 39.86
CA GLY A 694 10.36 -1.04 40.62
C GLY A 694 9.26 -0.50 39.71
N ASP A 695 9.06 0.82 39.77
CA ASP A 695 8.09 1.56 38.96
C ASP A 695 8.66 2.05 37.60
N THR A 696 9.93 1.78 37.30
CA THR A 696 10.56 2.17 36.01
C THR A 696 10.34 1.07 34.96
N ASP A 697 9.64 1.39 33.88
CA ASP A 697 9.55 0.53 32.68
C ASP A 697 10.91 0.47 31.98
N VAL A 698 11.37 -0.73 31.65
CA VAL A 698 12.68 -1.00 31.06
C VAL A 698 12.59 -1.78 29.75
N LYS A 699 11.41 -1.86 29.11
CA LYS A 699 11.22 -2.58 27.84
C LYS A 699 12.12 -2.06 26.71
N TRP A 700 12.58 -0.81 26.81
CA TRP A 700 13.48 -0.14 25.86
C TRP A 700 14.87 0.21 26.45
N SER A 701 15.12 -0.04 27.74
CA SER A 701 16.42 0.27 28.34
C SER A 701 17.52 -0.66 27.84
N SER A 702 18.75 -0.16 27.83
CA SER A 702 19.91 -0.96 27.47
C SER A 702 20.25 -1.98 28.55
N HIS A 703 21.03 -3.00 28.18
CA HIS A 703 21.59 -3.98 29.10
C HIS A 703 22.25 -3.33 30.31
N ASP A 704 23.13 -2.36 30.08
CA ASP A 704 23.90 -1.68 31.12
C ASP A 704 23.00 -0.86 32.07
N GLU A 705 21.93 -0.25 31.55
CA GLU A 705 20.96 0.48 32.37
C GLU A 705 20.11 -0.46 33.23
N VAL A 706 19.66 -1.59 32.67
CA VAL A 706 18.94 -2.62 33.43
C VAL A 706 19.83 -3.21 34.53
N VAL A 707 21.10 -3.48 34.24
CA VAL A 707 22.07 -3.94 35.24
C VAL A 707 22.32 -2.87 36.31
N ARG A 708 22.43 -1.59 35.93
CA ARG A 708 22.55 -0.47 36.87
C ARG A 708 21.34 -0.40 37.81
N LEU A 709 20.12 -0.45 37.28
CA LEU A 709 18.88 -0.42 38.07
C LEU A 709 18.75 -1.63 39.02
N ILE A 710 19.22 -2.81 38.61
CA ILE A 710 19.28 -4.01 39.48
C ILE A 710 20.30 -3.81 40.63
N GLN A 711 21.43 -3.15 40.36
CA GLN A 711 22.45 -2.85 41.38
C GLN A 711 22.00 -1.73 42.34
N GLU A 712 21.35 -0.68 41.82
CA GLU A 712 20.81 0.45 42.59
C GLU A 712 19.68 0.02 43.55
N ALA A 713 18.97 -1.07 43.26
CA ALA A 713 17.97 -1.67 44.15
C ALA A 713 18.56 -2.34 45.41
N GLY A 714 19.87 -2.63 45.43
CA GLY A 714 20.60 -3.15 46.59
C GLY A 714 20.03 -4.47 47.14
N ASP A 715 19.54 -4.44 48.37
CA ASP A 715 19.04 -5.63 49.08
C ASP A 715 17.57 -5.97 48.77
N THR A 716 16.80 -5.08 48.14
CA THR A 716 15.36 -5.29 47.85
C THR A 716 15.03 -5.01 46.39
N LEU A 717 14.87 -6.06 45.60
CA LEU A 717 14.62 -5.97 44.16
C LEU A 717 13.17 -6.33 43.83
N THR A 718 12.40 -5.36 43.31
CA THR A 718 11.05 -5.57 42.76
C THR A 718 11.09 -5.49 41.25
N MET A 719 10.50 -6.45 40.54
CA MET A 719 10.48 -6.53 39.07
C MET A 719 9.14 -7.02 38.53
N LYS A 720 8.75 -6.57 37.33
CA LYS A 720 7.67 -7.19 36.55
C LYS A 720 8.28 -8.00 35.41
N LEU A 721 7.90 -9.28 35.29
CA LEU A 721 8.42 -10.22 34.29
C LEU A 721 7.31 -10.81 33.41
N ALA A 722 7.55 -10.97 32.11
CA ALA A 722 6.61 -11.62 31.18
C ALA A 722 7.26 -12.80 30.45
N THR A 723 6.65 -13.99 30.55
CA THR A 723 7.15 -15.21 29.90
C THR A 723 6.60 -15.30 28.47
N PRO A 724 7.43 -15.35 27.40
CA PRO A 724 6.93 -15.64 26.06
C PRO A 724 6.33 -17.04 25.99
N MET A 725 5.12 -17.16 25.46
CA MET A 725 4.42 -18.45 25.30
C MET A 725 4.75 -19.14 23.97
N ASP A 726 5.25 -18.38 22.99
CA ASP A 726 5.70 -18.92 21.70
C ASP A 726 7.05 -19.63 21.83
N LYS A 727 7.08 -20.93 21.49
CA LYS A 727 8.28 -21.78 21.54
C LYS A 727 9.44 -21.30 20.64
N SER A 728 9.20 -20.36 19.73
CA SER A 728 10.22 -19.72 18.89
C SER A 728 11.03 -18.65 19.64
N CYS A 729 10.45 -17.97 20.63
CA CYS A 729 11.13 -16.92 21.39
C CYS A 729 12.28 -17.45 22.26
N LEU A 730 12.16 -18.70 22.73
CA LEU A 730 13.17 -19.35 23.56
C LEU A 730 14.45 -19.71 22.78
N LYS A 731 14.40 -19.77 21.44
CA LYS A 731 15.56 -20.06 20.57
C LYS A 731 16.31 -18.80 20.17
N ALA A 732 16.87 -18.12 21.16
CA ALA A 732 17.73 -16.95 20.97
C ALA A 732 18.91 -16.97 21.97
N SER A 733 19.75 -18.01 21.92
CA SER A 733 21.02 -18.09 22.66
C SER A 733 22.17 -18.36 21.68
N PRO A 734 23.30 -17.65 21.75
CA PRO A 734 24.44 -17.85 20.86
C PRO A 734 25.36 -18.97 21.36
N GLU A 735 24.93 -20.23 21.23
CA GLU A 735 25.84 -21.37 21.40
C GLU A 735 26.87 -21.39 20.25
N THR A 736 28.15 -21.37 20.60
CA THR A 736 29.26 -21.22 19.63
C THR A 736 29.58 -22.53 18.90
N PRO A 737 29.41 -22.62 17.57
CA PRO A 737 29.93 -23.74 16.78
C PRO A 737 31.40 -23.44 16.40
N ARG A 738 32.32 -24.38 16.61
CA ARG A 738 33.74 -24.22 16.22
C ARG A 738 33.97 -24.41 14.71
N GLN A 739 33.53 -23.43 13.93
CA GLN A 739 33.98 -23.05 12.58
C GLN A 739 34.17 -24.17 11.51
N SER A 740 33.21 -24.24 10.58
CA SER A 740 33.42 -24.75 9.21
C SER A 740 33.72 -23.61 8.24
N ASN A 741 34.59 -23.85 7.26
CA ASN A 741 35.23 -22.76 6.52
C ASN A 741 35.44 -23.05 5.02
N SER A 742 34.38 -22.88 4.22
CA SER A 742 34.45 -22.47 2.81
C SER A 742 33.04 -21.97 2.38
N ASN A 743 32.87 -20.75 1.86
CA ASN A 743 33.25 -20.25 0.53
C ASN A 743 32.65 -21.10 -0.60
N GLN A 744 31.78 -20.64 -1.50
CA GLN A 744 31.07 -19.35 -1.77
C GLN A 744 29.71 -19.71 -2.44
N GLY A 745 28.69 -18.87 -2.60
CA GLY A 745 28.47 -17.47 -2.22
C GLY A 745 27.38 -16.86 -3.10
N SER A 746 26.36 -16.21 -2.52
CA SER A 746 25.28 -15.53 -3.26
C SER A 746 25.18 -14.06 -2.84
N VAL A 747 25.11 -13.16 -3.82
CA VAL A 747 25.17 -11.71 -3.58
C VAL A 747 23.84 -11.14 -3.06
N SER A 748 23.89 -10.38 -1.96
CA SER A 748 22.79 -9.52 -1.52
C SER A 748 23.05 -8.07 -1.93
N ALA A 749 22.12 -7.45 -2.63
CA ALA A 749 22.16 -6.01 -2.89
C ALA A 749 21.74 -5.26 -1.62
N ALA A 750 22.70 -4.59 -0.97
CA ALA A 750 22.44 -3.80 0.24
C ALA A 750 22.00 -2.37 -0.11
N SER A 751 21.08 -1.82 0.68
CA SER A 751 20.70 -0.41 0.67
C SER A 751 21.28 0.31 1.88
N THR A 752 22.04 1.37 1.67
CA THR A 752 22.46 2.31 2.73
C THR A 752 22.44 3.75 2.20
N ALA A 753 22.06 4.67 3.06
CA ALA A 753 22.16 6.11 2.84
C ALA A 753 22.78 6.75 4.09
N SER A 754 23.67 7.72 3.89
CA SER A 754 24.33 8.46 4.98
C SER A 754 24.55 9.92 4.57
N SER A 755 24.19 10.84 5.46
CA SER A 755 24.19 12.28 5.20
C SER A 755 25.60 12.91 5.29
N GLY A 756 25.83 13.99 4.55
CA GLY A 756 27.14 14.63 4.43
C GLY A 756 27.47 15.69 5.49
N SER A 757 28.54 16.46 5.23
CA SER A 757 28.90 17.71 5.92
C SER A 757 29.81 18.58 5.04
N THR A 758 29.95 19.86 5.39
CA THR A 758 30.45 20.94 4.51
C THR A 758 31.91 21.34 4.77
N ALA A 759 32.62 21.75 3.71
CA ALA A 759 33.79 22.62 3.78
C ALA A 759 33.98 23.39 2.44
N VAL A 760 34.65 24.54 2.48
CA VAL A 760 34.82 25.46 1.32
C VAL A 760 36.29 25.58 0.88
N THR A 761 36.53 25.70 -0.43
CA THR A 761 37.52 26.61 -1.04
C THR A 761 37.37 26.57 -2.57
N ALA A 762 37.96 27.53 -3.29
CA ALA A 762 37.74 27.72 -4.74
C ALA A 762 39.02 28.01 -5.52
N ARG A 763 39.14 27.46 -6.73
CA ARG A 763 39.44 28.22 -7.98
C ARG A 763 39.56 27.34 -9.24
N SER A 764 39.05 27.90 -10.34
CA SER A 764 39.39 27.69 -11.77
C SER A 764 40.45 26.64 -12.17
N SER A 765 40.10 25.76 -13.11
CA SER A 765 40.45 25.94 -14.54
C SER A 765 39.92 24.79 -15.42
N ALA A 766 39.86 24.98 -16.73
CA ALA A 766 39.27 24.01 -17.67
C ALA A 766 40.33 23.16 -18.39
N ARG A 767 40.00 21.88 -18.65
CA ARG A 767 40.47 21.09 -19.81
C ARG A 767 39.58 19.88 -20.07
N ARG A 768 39.53 19.46 -21.34
CA ARG A 768 38.83 18.26 -21.81
C ARG A 768 39.64 17.00 -21.49
N ALA A 769 38.96 15.87 -21.25
CA ALA A 769 39.53 14.53 -21.35
C ALA A 769 38.52 13.60 -22.06
N PRO A 770 38.93 12.68 -22.95
CA PRO A 770 38.03 11.78 -23.66
C PRO A 770 37.77 10.48 -22.87
N SER A 771 36.56 9.92 -23.00
CA SER A 771 36.26 8.59 -22.50
C SER A 771 36.86 7.51 -23.42
N TRP A 772 37.66 6.61 -22.85
CA TRP A 772 38.08 5.38 -23.50
C TRP A 772 36.92 4.39 -23.61
N ASN A 773 36.85 3.64 -24.72
CA ASN A 773 35.78 2.67 -24.96
C ASN A 773 36.35 1.39 -25.63
N PRO A 774 36.64 0.33 -24.86
CA PRO A 774 37.20 -0.91 -25.41
C PRO A 774 36.13 -1.83 -26.02
N PHE A 775 36.56 -2.78 -26.84
CA PHE A 775 35.76 -3.87 -27.45
C PHE A 775 34.77 -3.48 -28.56
N ARG A 776 35.31 -2.86 -29.63
CA ARG A 776 34.79 -3.06 -30.99
C ARG A 776 35.63 -4.14 -31.70
N ARG A 777 34.97 -5.16 -32.28
CA ARG A 777 35.53 -6.00 -33.36
C ARG A 777 34.50 -6.11 -34.48
N HIS A 778 34.98 -6.30 -35.70
CA HIS A 778 34.20 -6.36 -36.95
C HIS A 778 34.84 -7.40 -37.89
N THR A 779 34.11 -7.80 -38.95
CA THR A 779 34.54 -8.72 -40.03
C THR A 779 34.77 -10.19 -39.57
N THR A 780 34.60 -11.29 -40.33
CA THR A 780 33.99 -11.65 -41.65
C THR A 780 33.99 -13.21 -41.71
N ARG A 781 33.31 -13.97 -42.59
CA ARG A 781 32.08 -13.86 -43.43
C ARG A 781 32.14 -15.02 -44.47
N ASP A 782 31.11 -15.85 -44.64
CA ASP A 782 30.74 -16.42 -45.96
C ASP A 782 29.43 -17.28 -45.97
N ASN A 783 29.02 -17.68 -47.18
CA ASN A 783 27.73 -18.32 -47.53
C ASN A 783 27.69 -19.84 -47.32
N SER A 784 26.50 -20.42 -47.05
CA SER A 784 25.67 -21.06 -48.12
C SER A 784 24.50 -21.95 -47.64
N SER A 785 23.35 -21.79 -48.33
CA SER A 785 22.33 -22.80 -48.71
C SER A 785 21.62 -23.76 -47.71
N HIS A 786 20.28 -23.81 -47.91
CA HIS A 786 19.40 -25.00 -48.00
C HIS A 786 18.58 -25.55 -46.78
N ARG A 787 17.24 -25.41 -46.92
CA ARG A 787 16.11 -26.37 -46.71
C ARG A 787 15.98 -27.25 -45.44
N GLY A 788 14.73 -27.33 -44.94
CA GLY A 788 14.20 -28.35 -44.02
C GLY A 788 14.01 -27.80 -42.60
N SER A 789 12.83 -27.75 -41.96
CA SER A 789 11.64 -28.63 -41.85
C SER A 789 11.75 -29.73 -40.78
N HIS A 790 10.65 -29.93 -40.04
CA HIS A 790 10.43 -30.85 -38.90
C HIS A 790 11.27 -30.57 -37.63
N THR A 791 10.69 -30.09 -36.52
CA THR A 791 9.78 -30.75 -35.54
C THR A 791 10.39 -31.90 -34.73
N SER A 792 10.87 -31.60 -33.52
CA SER A 792 10.65 -32.43 -32.32
C SER A 792 11.14 -31.74 -31.03
N ASN A 793 10.51 -32.04 -29.90
CA ASN A 793 10.96 -31.64 -28.55
C ASN A 793 12.27 -32.34 -28.16
N ILE A 794 13.06 -31.80 -27.22
CA ILE A 794 13.54 -32.52 -26.02
C ILE A 794 14.39 -31.62 -25.05
N ILE A 795 13.95 -31.61 -23.78
CA ILE A 795 14.67 -31.53 -22.49
C ILE A 795 15.77 -30.45 -22.25
N PHE A 796 15.49 -29.64 -21.22
CA PHE A 796 16.38 -28.98 -20.24
C PHE A 796 17.92 -29.13 -20.37
N ARG A 797 18.59 -27.99 -20.27
CA ARG A 797 19.44 -27.68 -19.10
C ARG A 797 19.29 -26.22 -18.69
#